data_AF-A0A1E7ELA8-F1
#
_entry.id   AF-A0A1E7ELA8-F1
#
_cell.length_a   1.000
_cell.length_b   1.000
_cell.length_c   1.000
_cell.angle_alpha   90.00
_cell.angle_beta   90.00
_cell.angle_gamma   90.00
#
_symmetry.space_group_name_H-M   'P 1'
#
loop_
_entity.id
_entity.type
_entity.pdbx_description
1 polymer ?
#
loop_
_entity_poly.entity_id
_entity_poly.type
_entity_poly.pdbx_seq_one_letter_code
_entity_poly.pdbx_strand_id
1 'polypeptide(L)'
;MEVNQQVWLRRESSHWGWVPAVIVRKEEETLDNNNNNNNNNKDESSVFIHLVNDHSLSLTDDERHYFEDEKEFKVVIKVDKEQLKSAAHDDIKLRNINSLTLDGNGGSSPTKDHKKNGVSDNESSSIAVVVGGVDDLIGLTHLHEPAILHALRLRYDSDIIYTSTGPILIAVNPFKPMPTLYQRNAMDLYRIQGNNKTKETRLSPHVYQTADDAYRQIRGESRIEDTTNPVDQSILVSGESGAGKTVTTKIVLDYFAMLSKKCTSSTDDNSNNNNNTTTTTPRKSWGGSVNQDVSIEQQVLQSNPILEAFGNARTIRNDNSSRFGKYIDIAFDHNGKLIGASIETYLLEKVRLIHPAEKERNYHIFYQFLSSATAQQRQEFFLTTKTAIDFRLLSDSGTFDRRDGVDDCQTHFEMLTAMKTIGFSEETISSLMRLISAILFAGNMSFTPSDDGESCKLDKTKSSLACAALLGITFDGLSTALTKRSIIAADETVLKLLTIEESGKACEALIKAVYGAAFDFIVEKVNTSLDRDPRATPGASGSAPSGGASIGVLDIFGFETFDYNSFEQLCINYTNEALQQQFNRYVFKLEQQEYEKEGILWKFIEFPDNQDVLNLIDVKHTGIMALLDEQCILPRSTDNKFTRYLYARCDRHPRFSASSAQRVDYLFSIEHYAGLVEYNTEGWLEKNKDQLPASAAELIKSSDFDLLLDINRFVRAEGSGAGRGTVATKSVSFQFAKQLRTLRSRIETTVPHYIRCLKPNDELCPDYFEPKNIVEQLRCGGVLEAVRVSRAGYPTRYPHDVFTARYYILGNRKDNGPAKNREDFLALDFPSRCAVAGLQLGRTKVFLRREAFDRIEAMRSEKFFMAAATIQKVIRGRQIRLWYTDMRYAAIIVQCFLRIKIAERRLSAERVRRAAIIIQCSWRVFTSRQYFFEMQLARRTAAMFIQRAWRDFKNTPVGPTDEEIESSIIRVQSRWRGKQSRIQYQMYLAAREQEERECKLVSVVLLYLVRLPSPSLFIY
;
A
#
# COMPACT_ATOMS: atom_id res chain seq x y z
N MET A 1 -11.59 20.22 -7.48
CA MET A 1 -10.97 20.78 -8.70
C MET A 1 -11.54 22.15 -8.93
N GLU A 2 -10.70 23.14 -9.22
CA GLU A 2 -11.11 24.55 -9.42
C GLU A 2 -11.11 24.93 -10.90
N VAL A 3 -11.94 25.90 -11.29
CA VAL A 3 -11.95 26.46 -12.65
C VAL A 3 -10.60 27.16 -12.90
N ASN A 4 -10.03 26.99 -14.10
CA ASN A 4 -8.68 27.37 -14.52
C ASN A 4 -7.53 26.49 -14.01
N GLN A 5 -7.82 25.37 -13.33
CA GLN A 5 -6.80 24.40 -12.99
C GLN A 5 -6.38 23.59 -14.23
N GLN A 6 -5.08 23.51 -14.50
CA GLN A 6 -4.51 22.62 -15.52
C GLN A 6 -4.56 21.18 -15.04
N VAL A 7 -5.08 20.30 -15.89
CA VAL A 7 -5.17 18.86 -15.67
C VAL A 7 -4.64 18.11 -16.89
N TRP A 8 -4.25 16.85 -16.70
CA TRP A 8 -3.75 16.02 -17.78
C TRP A 8 -4.71 14.87 -18.02
N LEU A 9 -5.17 14.73 -19.26
CA LEU A 9 -6.10 13.67 -19.69
C LEU A 9 -5.33 12.59 -20.43
N ARG A 10 -5.63 11.32 -20.15
CA ARG A 10 -5.09 10.18 -20.89
C ARG A 10 -6.26 9.40 -21.49
N ARG A 11 -6.26 9.21 -22.82
CA ARG A 11 -7.27 8.38 -23.49
C ARG A 11 -6.85 6.92 -23.39
N GLU A 12 -7.77 6.04 -23.01
CA GLU A 12 -7.47 4.60 -22.84
C GLU A 12 -7.02 3.92 -24.15
N SER A 13 -7.44 4.45 -25.30
CA SER A 13 -7.14 3.88 -26.63
C SER A 13 -5.86 4.41 -27.29
N SER A 14 -5.20 5.45 -26.76
CA SER A 14 -4.02 6.05 -27.41
C SER A 14 -2.71 5.55 -26.80
N HIS A 15 -1.83 4.96 -27.62
CA HIS A 15 -0.48 4.54 -27.23
C HIS A 15 0.48 5.72 -26.96
N TRP A 16 0.10 6.96 -27.26
CA TRP A 16 0.93 8.14 -27.10
C TRP A 16 0.20 9.24 -26.31
N GLY A 17 0.77 9.63 -25.17
CA GLY A 17 0.67 10.98 -24.60
C GLY A 17 -0.47 11.27 -23.62
N TRP A 18 -0.15 12.09 -22.62
CA TRP A 18 -1.09 12.83 -21.79
C TRP A 18 -1.41 14.17 -22.46
N VAL A 19 -2.67 14.60 -22.46
CA VAL A 19 -3.13 15.87 -23.05
C VAL A 19 -3.35 16.90 -21.95
N PRO A 20 -2.69 18.07 -21.99
CA PRO A 20 -2.98 19.15 -21.05
C PRO A 20 -4.32 19.80 -21.39
N ALA A 21 -5.20 19.89 -20.40
CA ALA A 21 -6.50 20.53 -20.50
C ALA A 21 -6.71 21.47 -19.33
N VAL A 22 -7.56 22.48 -19.52
CA VAL A 22 -7.94 23.42 -18.47
C VAL A 22 -9.41 23.25 -18.16
N ILE A 23 -9.75 23.22 -16.87
CA ILE A 23 -11.15 23.20 -16.42
C ILE A 23 -11.75 24.57 -16.70
N VAL A 24 -12.70 24.64 -17.63
CA VAL A 24 -13.33 25.91 -18.03
C VAL A 24 -14.65 26.13 -17.30
N ARG A 25 -15.39 25.06 -16.98
CA ARG A 25 -16.71 25.18 -16.34
C ARG A 25 -16.99 24.00 -15.41
N LYS A 26 -17.67 24.28 -14.29
CA LYS A 26 -18.18 23.29 -13.34
C LYS A 26 -19.70 23.50 -13.21
N GLU A 27 -20.50 22.49 -13.49
CA GLU A 27 -21.96 22.50 -13.30
C GLU A 27 -22.36 21.46 -12.26
N GLU A 28 -23.11 21.86 -11.23
CA GLU A 28 -23.70 20.95 -10.25
C GLU A 28 -25.19 20.84 -10.57
N GLU A 29 -25.63 19.65 -10.98
CA GLU A 29 -27.05 19.37 -11.18
C GLU A 29 -27.58 18.62 -9.95
N THR A 30 -28.45 19.27 -9.19
CA THR A 30 -29.31 18.61 -8.22
C THR A 30 -30.57 18.18 -8.95
N LEU A 31 -30.79 16.86 -9.06
CA LEU A 31 -32.04 16.32 -9.59
C LEU A 31 -33.18 16.70 -8.63
N ASP A 32 -33.89 17.79 -8.92
CA ASP A 32 -35.14 18.13 -8.25
C ASP A 32 -36.20 17.12 -8.69
N ASN A 33 -36.42 16.14 -7.82
CA ASN A 33 -37.29 15.00 -8.05
C ASN A 33 -38.76 15.42 -7.84
N ASN A 34 -39.34 16.11 -8.82
CA ASN A 34 -40.77 16.42 -8.83
C ASN A 34 -41.52 15.33 -9.62
N ASN A 35 -41.57 14.11 -9.07
CA ASN A 35 -42.63 13.16 -9.40
C ASN A 35 -42.73 12.02 -8.36
N ASN A 36 -43.92 11.88 -7.79
CA ASN A 36 -44.32 10.80 -6.89
C ASN A 36 -44.08 9.42 -7.51
N ASN A 37 -43.19 8.61 -6.93
CA ASN A 37 -43.52 7.29 -6.40
C ASN A 37 -42.30 6.58 -5.78
N ASN A 38 -42.56 5.90 -4.67
CA ASN A 38 -41.67 5.09 -3.84
C ASN A 38 -40.54 4.36 -4.58
N ASN A 39 -39.28 4.69 -4.22
CA ASN A 39 -38.28 3.71 -3.78
C ASN A 39 -37.02 4.43 -3.24
N ASN A 40 -36.47 3.89 -2.13
CA ASN A 40 -35.25 4.34 -1.46
C ASN A 40 -34.02 4.22 -2.36
N ASN A 41 -33.68 5.25 -3.13
CA ASN A 41 -32.37 5.39 -3.76
C ASN A 41 -31.71 6.70 -3.30
N LYS A 42 -30.45 6.56 -2.90
CA LYS A 42 -29.56 7.59 -2.34
C LYS A 42 -29.48 8.82 -3.25
N ASP A 43 -29.43 10.01 -2.63
CA ASP A 43 -29.21 11.30 -3.30
C ASP A 43 -27.82 11.36 -3.97
N GLU A 44 -27.70 10.87 -5.20
CA GLU A 44 -26.51 11.04 -6.03
C GLU A 44 -26.47 12.48 -6.60
N SER A 45 -25.54 13.31 -6.13
CA SER A 45 -25.20 14.57 -6.80
C SER A 45 -24.12 14.34 -7.86
N SER A 46 -24.42 14.71 -9.11
CA SER A 46 -23.47 14.63 -10.22
C SER A 46 -22.86 16.00 -10.49
N VAL A 47 -21.53 16.06 -10.58
CA VAL A 47 -20.78 17.27 -10.92
C VAL A 47 -20.22 17.11 -12.32
N PHE A 48 -20.60 17.99 -13.23
CA PHE A 48 -20.07 18.02 -14.60
C PHE A 48 -18.89 18.99 -14.68
N ILE A 49 -17.77 18.51 -15.21
CA ILE A 49 -16.57 19.31 -15.44
C ILE A 49 -16.33 19.40 -16.94
N HIS A 50 -16.27 20.62 -17.46
CA HIS A 50 -15.95 20.91 -18.85
C HIS A 50 -14.48 21.28 -18.97
N LEU A 51 -13.79 20.58 -19.86
CA LEU A 51 -12.36 20.70 -20.10
C LEU A 51 -12.12 21.15 -21.52
N VAL A 52 -11.26 22.13 -21.71
CA VAL A 52 -10.83 22.60 -23.05
C VAL A 52 -9.33 22.38 -23.18
N ASN A 53 -8.91 22.01 -24.39
CA ASN A 53 -7.51 21.77 -24.71
C ASN A 53 -6.69 23.06 -24.50
N ASP A 54 -5.55 22.97 -23.81
CA ASP A 54 -4.74 24.15 -23.50
C ASP A 54 -3.88 24.55 -24.71
N HIS A 55 -4.42 25.43 -25.57
CA HIS A 55 -3.73 25.93 -26.76
C HIS A 55 -2.54 26.87 -26.46
N SER A 56 -2.22 27.14 -25.20
CA SER A 56 -1.07 28.00 -24.84
C SER A 56 0.29 27.31 -25.00
N LEU A 57 0.32 25.99 -25.23
CA LEU A 57 1.52 25.23 -25.52
C LEU A 57 1.77 25.15 -27.04
N SER A 58 2.92 25.63 -27.50
CA SER A 58 3.32 25.60 -28.92
C SER A 58 3.65 24.18 -29.38
N LEU A 59 2.63 23.43 -29.82
CA LEU A 59 2.79 22.14 -30.50
C LEU A 59 3.29 22.35 -31.94
N THR A 60 4.05 21.40 -32.48
CA THR A 60 4.53 21.46 -33.88
C THR A 60 3.39 21.21 -34.88
N ASP A 61 3.53 21.67 -36.13
CA ASP A 61 2.45 21.54 -37.13
C ASP A 61 2.09 20.07 -37.45
N ASP A 62 3.01 19.13 -37.27
CA ASP A 62 2.75 17.68 -37.42
C ASP A 62 1.91 17.10 -36.27
N GLU A 63 1.95 17.72 -35.08
CA GLU A 63 1.15 17.30 -33.92
C GLU A 63 -0.30 17.81 -34.01
N ARG A 64 -0.56 18.88 -34.77
CA ARG A 64 -1.91 19.46 -34.91
C ARG A 64 -2.89 18.58 -35.68
N HIS A 65 -2.39 17.78 -36.62
CA HIS A 65 -3.24 16.98 -37.52
C HIS A 65 -3.95 15.80 -36.82
N TYR A 66 -3.53 15.42 -35.61
CA TYR A 66 -4.10 14.29 -34.87
C TYR A 66 -5.23 14.68 -33.89
N PHE A 67 -5.49 15.97 -33.68
CA PHE A 67 -6.34 16.45 -32.56
C PHE A 67 -7.44 17.45 -32.99
N GLU A 68 -7.85 17.47 -34.26
CA GLU A 68 -8.80 18.47 -34.80
C GLU A 68 -10.27 18.28 -34.39
N ASP A 69 -10.67 17.12 -33.84
CA ASP A 69 -12.11 16.77 -33.83
C ASP A 69 -12.91 17.07 -32.55
N GLU A 70 -12.30 17.37 -31.39
CA GLU A 70 -13.07 17.66 -30.16
C GLU A 70 -12.51 18.88 -29.41
N LYS A 71 -13.27 19.99 -29.43
CA LYS A 71 -12.91 21.27 -28.79
C LYS A 71 -13.23 21.33 -27.29
N GLU A 72 -14.05 20.42 -26.76
CA GLU A 72 -14.51 20.44 -25.37
C GLU A 72 -14.81 19.01 -24.88
N PHE A 73 -14.25 18.62 -23.74
CA PHE A 73 -14.50 17.34 -23.10
C PHE A 73 -15.43 17.53 -21.90
N LYS A 74 -16.54 16.79 -21.84
CA LYS A 74 -17.43 16.76 -20.69
C LYS A 74 -17.13 15.53 -19.83
N VAL A 75 -16.75 15.76 -18.58
CA VAL A 75 -16.38 14.72 -17.62
C VAL A 75 -17.39 14.72 -16.47
N VAL A 76 -18.02 13.57 -16.22
CA VAL A 76 -19.02 13.40 -15.15
C VAL A 76 -18.33 12.84 -13.91
N ILE A 77 -18.42 13.56 -12.79
CA ILE A 77 -17.95 13.09 -11.48
C ILE A 77 -19.15 12.88 -10.58
N LYS A 78 -19.41 11.63 -10.22
CA LYS A 78 -20.41 11.28 -9.21
C LYS A 78 -19.76 11.36 -7.83
N VAL A 79 -20.37 12.11 -6.92
CA VAL A 79 -19.83 12.30 -5.56
C VAL A 79 -20.88 11.88 -4.54
N ASP A 80 -20.55 10.87 -3.73
CA ASP A 80 -21.36 10.46 -2.57
C ASP A 80 -21.11 11.44 -1.40
N LYS A 81 -22.16 12.15 -0.99
CA LYS A 81 -22.10 13.19 0.06
C LYS A 81 -21.83 12.61 1.45
N GLU A 82 -22.14 11.35 1.72
CA GLU A 82 -21.89 10.75 3.04
C GLU A 82 -20.42 10.38 3.22
N GLN A 83 -19.75 9.88 2.17
CA GLN A 83 -18.31 9.57 2.20
C GLN A 83 -17.44 10.81 2.38
N LEU A 84 -17.88 11.97 1.89
CA LEU A 84 -17.13 13.22 1.98
C LEU A 84 -17.21 13.87 3.37
N LYS A 85 -18.25 13.56 4.15
CA LYS A 85 -18.43 14.06 5.52
C LYS A 85 -17.64 13.26 6.56
N SER A 86 -17.33 12.00 6.31
CA SER A 86 -16.57 11.13 7.24
C SER A 86 -15.05 11.18 7.07
N ALA A 87 -14.54 11.82 6.01
CA ALA A 87 -13.12 11.84 5.69
C ALA A 87 -12.36 12.97 6.41
N ALA A 88 -11.62 12.63 7.48
CA ALA A 88 -10.83 13.58 8.26
C ALA A 88 -9.41 13.86 7.71
N HIS A 89 -8.98 13.21 6.62
CA HIS A 89 -7.61 13.30 6.10
C HIS A 89 -7.57 13.67 4.60
N ASP A 90 -6.67 14.58 4.23
CA ASP A 90 -6.55 15.12 2.87
C ASP A 90 -6.17 14.09 1.79
N ASP A 91 -5.58 12.94 2.17
CA ASP A 91 -5.21 11.87 1.23
C ASP A 91 -6.41 11.10 0.66
N ILE A 92 -7.58 11.13 1.33
CA ILE A 92 -8.80 10.47 0.84
C ILE A 92 -9.44 11.28 -0.31
N LYS A 93 -9.21 12.60 -0.36
CA LYS A 93 -9.71 13.47 -1.45
C LYS A 93 -9.10 13.13 -2.80
N LEU A 94 -7.92 12.51 -2.84
CA LEU A 94 -7.22 12.14 -4.08
C LEU A 94 -7.64 10.78 -4.64
N ARG A 95 -8.30 9.92 -3.84
CA ARG A 95 -8.62 8.53 -4.24
C ARG A 95 -9.99 8.36 -4.94
N ASN A 96 -10.91 9.31 -4.83
CA ASN A 96 -12.24 9.24 -5.45
C ASN A 96 -12.31 9.71 -6.93
N ILE A 97 -11.18 9.72 -7.66
CA ILE A 97 -11.13 10.23 -9.06
C ILE A 97 -11.15 9.09 -10.11
N ASN A 98 -11.27 7.82 -9.71
CA ASN A 98 -11.07 6.68 -10.63
C ASN A 98 -12.33 6.15 -11.36
N SER A 99 -13.43 6.90 -11.45
CA SER A 99 -14.52 6.56 -12.38
C SER A 99 -14.90 7.76 -13.24
N LEU A 100 -14.24 7.92 -14.39
CA LEU A 100 -14.60 8.91 -15.41
C LEU A 100 -15.03 8.16 -16.68
N THR A 101 -16.32 8.21 -17.00
CA THR A 101 -16.85 7.75 -18.30
C THR A 101 -16.89 8.92 -19.28
N LEU A 102 -16.31 8.75 -20.46
CA LEU A 102 -16.38 9.71 -21.58
C LEU A 102 -17.49 9.26 -22.54
N ASP A 103 -18.56 10.04 -22.66
CA ASP A 103 -19.63 9.79 -23.63
C ASP A 103 -19.37 10.60 -24.92
N GLY A 104 -19.17 9.90 -26.04
CA GLY A 104 -19.15 10.47 -27.39
C GLY A 104 -20.27 9.87 -28.24
N ASN A 105 -21.12 10.72 -28.83
CA ASN A 105 -22.25 10.30 -29.66
C ASN A 105 -22.21 11.03 -31.03
N GLY A 106 -22.28 10.28 -32.13
CA GLY A 106 -22.43 10.81 -33.50
C GLY A 106 -22.11 9.78 -34.59
N GLY A 107 -23.14 9.23 -35.24
CA GLY A 107 -23.03 8.06 -36.12
C GLY A 107 -22.90 8.31 -37.62
N SER A 108 -22.61 7.23 -38.37
CA SER A 108 -23.21 6.85 -39.68
C SER A 108 -22.46 5.65 -40.28
N SER A 109 -23.18 4.60 -40.70
CA SER A 109 -22.67 3.53 -41.58
C SER A 109 -22.59 4.04 -43.03
N PRO A 110 -21.71 3.51 -43.92
CA PRO A 110 -22.05 2.29 -44.68
C PRO A 110 -20.88 1.38 -45.17
N THR A 111 -21.27 0.11 -45.43
CA THR A 111 -20.87 -0.81 -46.54
C THR A 111 -19.51 -1.53 -46.64
N LYS A 112 -19.65 -2.86 -46.70
CA LYS A 112 -18.89 -3.97 -47.32
C LYS A 112 -17.79 -3.65 -48.36
N ASP A 113 -16.60 -4.24 -48.19
CA ASP A 113 -16.02 -5.34 -49.02
C ASP A 113 -14.46 -5.32 -48.98
N HIS A 114 -13.83 -6.38 -48.45
CA HIS A 114 -12.81 -7.21 -49.14
C HIS A 114 -12.03 -8.11 -48.17
N LYS A 115 -11.99 -9.40 -48.52
CA LYS A 115 -11.07 -10.43 -48.02
C LYS A 115 -9.59 -10.08 -48.35
N LYS A 116 -8.66 -10.26 -47.41
CA LYS A 116 -7.53 -11.22 -47.48
C LYS A 116 -6.56 -11.12 -46.28
N ASN A 117 -6.27 -12.30 -45.73
CA ASN A 117 -5.01 -12.76 -45.12
C ASN A 117 -4.50 -12.13 -43.80
N GLY A 118 -4.90 -12.75 -42.69
CA GLY A 118 -4.02 -13.58 -41.85
C GLY A 118 -2.81 -12.93 -41.18
N VAL A 119 -3.00 -12.48 -39.94
CA VAL A 119 -2.17 -12.77 -38.75
C VAL A 119 -3.12 -12.63 -37.55
N SER A 120 -3.24 -13.66 -36.70
CA SER A 120 -4.01 -13.58 -35.46
C SER A 120 -3.17 -12.84 -34.42
N ASP A 121 -3.46 -11.55 -34.23
CA ASP A 121 -2.92 -10.75 -33.14
C ASP A 121 -3.43 -11.30 -31.81
N ASN A 122 -2.47 -11.70 -30.97
CA ASN A 122 -2.68 -12.13 -29.60
C ASN A 122 -3.38 -11.04 -28.78
N GLU A 123 -4.38 -11.47 -28.04
CA GLU A 123 -5.10 -10.68 -27.06
C GLU A 123 -4.14 -9.99 -26.09
N SER A 124 -4.36 -8.68 -25.98
CA SER A 124 -3.87 -7.73 -24.99
C SER A 124 -3.66 -8.34 -23.61
N SER A 125 -2.39 -8.58 -23.27
CA SER A 125 -1.93 -8.81 -21.90
C SER A 125 -2.19 -7.55 -21.07
N SER A 126 -3.18 -7.61 -20.19
CA SER A 126 -3.36 -6.66 -19.10
C SER A 126 -2.14 -6.72 -18.18
N ILE A 127 -1.18 -5.82 -18.38
CA ILE A 127 -0.15 -5.54 -17.38
C ILE A 127 -0.90 -4.95 -16.18
N ALA A 128 -1.19 -5.79 -15.19
CA ALA A 128 -1.73 -5.38 -13.91
C ALA A 128 -0.76 -4.35 -13.29
N VAL A 129 -1.17 -3.09 -13.31
CA VAL A 129 -0.54 -2.05 -12.50
C VAL A 129 -0.74 -2.47 -11.05
N VAL A 130 0.35 -2.86 -10.38
CA VAL A 130 0.35 -3.22 -8.96
C VAL A 130 0.02 -1.96 -8.15
N VAL A 131 -1.27 -1.75 -7.91
CA VAL A 131 -1.79 -0.85 -6.89
C VAL A 131 -2.03 -1.74 -5.67
N GLY A 132 -1.19 -1.63 -4.64
CA GLY A 132 -1.40 -2.29 -3.34
C GLY A 132 -0.40 -3.39 -2.98
N GLY A 133 0.79 -3.00 -2.50
CA GLY A 133 1.73 -3.89 -1.81
C GLY A 133 2.44 -4.93 -2.71
N VAL A 134 3.44 -5.62 -2.14
CA VAL A 134 4.17 -6.72 -2.81
C VAL A 134 3.51 -8.05 -2.43
N ASP A 135 3.38 -8.98 -3.37
CA ASP A 135 2.83 -10.33 -3.11
C ASP A 135 3.72 -11.17 -2.18
N ASP A 136 5.04 -10.97 -2.23
CA ASP A 136 6.01 -11.56 -1.31
C ASP A 136 6.76 -10.46 -0.54
N LEU A 137 6.64 -10.47 0.79
CA LEU A 137 7.24 -9.47 1.67
C LEU A 137 8.77 -9.46 1.59
N ILE A 138 9.43 -10.56 1.21
CA ILE A 138 10.90 -10.57 1.00
C ILE A 138 11.30 -9.65 -0.18
N GLY A 139 10.37 -9.39 -1.10
CA GLY A 139 10.56 -8.43 -2.19
C GLY A 139 10.57 -6.96 -1.75
N LEU A 140 10.26 -6.65 -0.48
CA LEU A 140 10.34 -5.30 0.06
C LEU A 140 11.79 -4.81 0.10
N THR A 141 12.01 -3.57 -0.33
CA THR A 141 13.32 -2.91 -0.27
C THR A 141 13.80 -2.72 1.17
N HIS A 142 12.89 -2.35 2.06
CA HIS A 142 13.14 -2.17 3.48
C HIS A 142 12.36 -3.20 4.27
N LEU A 143 13.06 -4.27 4.67
CA LEU A 143 12.45 -5.37 5.41
C LEU A 143 12.53 -5.11 6.93
N HIS A 144 11.71 -4.18 7.40
CA HIS A 144 11.55 -3.86 8.83
C HIS A 144 10.07 -3.86 9.22
N GLU A 145 9.80 -3.95 10.53
CA GLU A 145 8.46 -4.12 11.10
C GLU A 145 7.42 -3.09 10.56
N PRO A 146 7.71 -1.77 10.51
CA PRO A 146 6.77 -0.81 9.91
C PRO A 146 6.44 -1.03 8.43
N ALA A 147 7.39 -1.51 7.63
CA ALA A 147 7.20 -1.70 6.19
C ALA A 147 6.34 -2.93 5.90
N ILE A 148 6.55 -4.01 6.67
CA ILE A 148 5.73 -5.22 6.62
C ILE A 148 4.29 -4.88 7.01
N LEU A 149 4.12 -4.18 8.13
CA LEU A 149 2.82 -3.74 8.61
C LEU A 149 2.09 -2.87 7.57
N HIS A 150 2.79 -1.91 6.97
CA HIS A 150 2.23 -1.03 5.94
C HIS A 150 1.83 -1.81 4.67
N ALA A 151 2.66 -2.75 4.23
CA ALA A 151 2.36 -3.60 3.08
C ALA A 151 1.12 -4.49 3.33
N LEU A 152 1.03 -5.11 4.51
CA LEU A 152 -0.13 -5.90 4.91
C LEU A 152 -1.40 -5.05 5.00
N ARG A 153 -1.30 -3.84 5.54
CA ARG A 153 -2.44 -2.91 5.60
C ARG A 153 -2.96 -2.53 4.22
N LEU A 154 -2.08 -2.13 3.30
CA LEU A 154 -2.49 -1.76 1.93
C LEU A 154 -3.20 -2.92 1.20
N ARG A 155 -2.73 -4.15 1.42
CA ARG A 155 -3.32 -5.36 0.84
C ARG A 155 -4.67 -5.68 1.49
N TYR A 156 -4.74 -5.60 2.82
CA TYR A 156 -5.99 -5.80 3.57
C TYR A 156 -7.07 -4.79 3.16
N ASP A 157 -6.71 -3.50 3.05
CA ASP A 157 -7.61 -2.43 2.58
C ASP A 157 -8.10 -2.67 1.13
N SER A 158 -7.42 -3.54 0.37
CA SER A 158 -7.77 -3.93 -1.00
C SER A 158 -8.44 -5.30 -1.07
N ASP A 159 -8.89 -5.87 0.06
CA ASP A 159 -9.47 -7.22 0.17
C ASP A 159 -8.54 -8.38 -0.23
N ILE A 160 -7.21 -8.13 -0.22
CA ILE A 160 -6.18 -9.14 -0.48
C ILE A 160 -5.63 -9.64 0.85
N ILE A 161 -6.21 -10.75 1.34
CA ILE A 161 -5.92 -11.28 2.68
C ILE A 161 -4.70 -12.21 2.75
N TYR A 162 -4.23 -12.71 1.62
CA TYR A 162 -3.10 -13.65 1.53
C TYR A 162 -1.84 -12.95 1.02
N THR A 163 -0.73 -13.13 1.72
CA THR A 163 0.56 -12.53 1.37
C THR A 163 1.68 -13.53 1.66
N SER A 164 2.62 -13.73 0.75
CA SER A 164 3.78 -14.58 0.98
C SER A 164 4.86 -13.83 1.75
N THR A 165 5.67 -14.56 2.52
CA THR A 165 6.95 -14.09 3.05
C THR A 165 7.96 -15.22 2.97
N GLY A 166 8.56 -15.40 1.79
CA GLY A 166 9.37 -16.57 1.46
C GLY A 166 8.57 -17.88 1.59
N PRO A 167 8.96 -18.84 2.43
CA PRO A 167 8.26 -20.12 2.58
C PRO A 167 6.99 -20.05 3.44
N ILE A 168 6.68 -18.88 4.03
CA ILE A 168 5.48 -18.69 4.86
C ILE A 168 4.37 -18.02 4.04
N LEU A 169 3.14 -18.49 4.23
CA LEU A 169 1.93 -17.78 3.82
C LEU A 169 1.32 -17.04 5.03
N ILE A 170 1.16 -15.73 4.92
CA ILE A 170 0.41 -14.91 5.87
C ILE A 170 -1.04 -14.84 5.42
N ALA A 171 -1.98 -15.09 6.33
CA ALA A 171 -3.41 -14.99 6.10
C ALA A 171 -4.04 -14.04 7.14
N VAL A 172 -4.56 -12.89 6.70
CA VAL A 172 -5.22 -11.92 7.60
C VAL A 172 -6.72 -12.20 7.60
N ASN A 173 -7.34 -12.43 8.76
CA ASN A 173 -8.76 -12.73 8.85
C ASN A 173 -9.61 -11.53 8.39
N PRO A 174 -10.48 -11.65 7.36
CA PRO A 174 -11.31 -10.53 6.92
C PRO A 174 -12.53 -10.25 7.81
N PHE A 175 -12.93 -11.18 8.69
CA PHE A 175 -14.20 -11.14 9.45
C PHE A 175 -15.49 -10.94 8.61
N LYS A 176 -15.40 -11.09 7.29
CA LYS A 176 -16.52 -11.05 6.35
C LYS A 176 -16.46 -12.23 5.37
N PRO A 177 -17.60 -12.71 4.86
CA PRO A 177 -17.61 -13.77 3.87
C PRO A 177 -16.97 -13.29 2.55
N MET A 178 -16.00 -14.06 2.03
CA MET A 178 -15.31 -13.79 0.76
C MET A 178 -15.62 -14.88 -0.27
N PRO A 179 -16.86 -14.95 -0.80
CA PRO A 179 -17.31 -16.09 -1.61
C PRO A 179 -16.55 -16.21 -2.94
N THR A 180 -16.09 -15.11 -3.54
CA THR A 180 -15.33 -15.13 -4.80
C THR A 180 -13.97 -15.85 -4.65
N LEU A 181 -13.38 -15.82 -3.46
CA LEU A 181 -12.04 -16.34 -3.19
C LEU A 181 -12.00 -17.88 -3.06
N TYR A 182 -13.09 -18.47 -2.54
CA TYR A 182 -13.16 -19.90 -2.20
C TYR A 182 -14.12 -20.71 -3.10
N GLN A 183 -14.54 -20.13 -4.23
CA GLN A 183 -15.36 -20.84 -5.22
C GLN A 183 -14.58 -21.96 -5.92
N ARG A 184 -15.30 -22.96 -6.45
CA ARG A 184 -14.71 -24.06 -7.22
C ARG A 184 -13.88 -23.58 -8.42
N ASN A 185 -14.29 -22.47 -9.05
CA ASN A 185 -13.53 -21.86 -10.15
C ASN A 185 -12.13 -21.42 -9.69
N ALA A 186 -12.01 -20.84 -8.49
CA ALA A 186 -10.72 -20.45 -7.92
C ALA A 186 -9.85 -21.68 -7.65
N MET A 187 -10.41 -22.75 -7.04
CA MET A 187 -9.69 -24.01 -6.84
C MET A 187 -9.16 -24.58 -8.16
N ASP A 188 -9.95 -24.50 -9.23
CA ASP A 188 -9.55 -24.97 -10.56
C ASP A 188 -8.43 -24.15 -11.20
N LEU A 189 -8.41 -22.83 -11.00
CA LEU A 189 -7.34 -21.96 -11.48
C LEU A 189 -5.98 -22.33 -10.87
N TYR A 190 -5.91 -22.51 -9.54
CA TYR A 190 -4.67 -22.89 -8.87
C TYR A 190 -4.20 -24.30 -9.28
N ARG A 191 -5.14 -25.24 -9.45
CA ARG A 191 -4.83 -26.58 -9.99
C ARG A 191 -4.24 -26.55 -11.40
N ILE A 192 -4.82 -25.76 -12.31
CA ILE A 192 -4.34 -25.61 -13.70
C ILE A 192 -2.97 -24.93 -13.71
N GLN A 193 -2.79 -23.88 -12.90
CA GLN A 193 -1.50 -23.18 -12.79
C GLN A 193 -0.38 -24.14 -12.40
N GLY A 194 -0.61 -25.01 -11.41
CA GLY A 194 0.44 -25.95 -11.03
C GLY A 194 0.71 -27.01 -12.12
N ASN A 195 -0.29 -27.38 -12.94
CA ASN A 195 -0.11 -28.32 -14.07
C ASN A 195 0.69 -27.70 -15.23
N ASN A 196 0.59 -26.39 -15.43
CA ASN A 196 1.32 -25.69 -16.47
C ASN A 196 2.81 -25.55 -16.10
N LYS A 197 3.66 -26.25 -16.87
CA LYS A 197 5.13 -26.20 -16.74
C LYS A 197 5.74 -24.88 -17.26
N THR A 198 4.99 -24.09 -18.03
CA THR A 198 5.41 -22.82 -18.63
C THR A 198 5.04 -21.61 -17.74
N LYS A 199 6.05 -20.80 -17.44
CA LYS A 199 6.15 -19.84 -16.31
C LYS A 199 5.55 -18.44 -16.55
N GLU A 200 4.54 -18.26 -17.41
CA GLU A 200 4.27 -16.88 -17.87
C GLU A 200 3.39 -16.03 -16.92
N THR A 201 2.66 -16.63 -15.96
CA THR A 201 1.94 -15.83 -14.95
C THR A 201 1.71 -16.62 -13.65
N ARG A 202 2.37 -16.22 -12.56
CA ARG A 202 2.11 -16.77 -11.21
C ARG A 202 0.87 -16.06 -10.65
N LEU A 203 -0.14 -16.81 -10.21
CA LEU A 203 -1.30 -16.24 -9.52
C LEU A 203 -0.88 -15.63 -8.17
N SER A 204 -1.71 -14.74 -7.65
CA SER A 204 -1.52 -14.14 -6.33
C SER A 204 -1.42 -15.20 -5.23
N PRO A 205 -0.72 -14.91 -4.11
CA PRO A 205 -0.60 -15.85 -2.99
C PRO A 205 -1.97 -16.33 -2.49
N HIS A 206 -2.10 -17.63 -2.23
CA HIS A 206 -3.33 -18.22 -1.72
C HIS A 206 -3.08 -19.54 -0.99
N VAL A 207 -3.96 -19.92 -0.06
CA VAL A 207 -3.88 -21.19 0.67
C VAL A 207 -3.96 -22.42 -0.25
N TYR A 208 -4.71 -22.31 -1.34
CA TYR A 208 -4.76 -23.36 -2.38
C TYR A 208 -3.41 -23.59 -3.04
N GLN A 209 -2.58 -22.56 -3.22
CA GLN A 209 -1.24 -22.74 -3.75
C GLN A 209 -0.41 -23.61 -2.79
N THR A 210 -0.41 -23.30 -1.49
CA THR A 210 0.33 -24.08 -0.49
C THR A 210 -0.14 -25.54 -0.42
N ALA A 211 -1.45 -25.77 -0.48
CA ALA A 211 -2.01 -27.12 -0.52
C ALA A 211 -1.62 -27.87 -1.81
N ASP A 212 -1.70 -27.21 -2.97
CA ASP A 212 -1.32 -27.78 -4.27
C ASP A 212 0.18 -28.13 -4.35
N ASP A 213 1.04 -27.25 -3.82
CA ASP A 213 2.48 -27.46 -3.74
C ASP A 213 2.82 -28.68 -2.84
N ALA A 214 2.14 -28.86 -1.71
CA ALA A 214 2.29 -30.04 -0.85
C ALA A 214 1.81 -31.32 -1.56
N TYR A 215 0.63 -31.29 -2.18
CA TYR A 215 0.05 -32.45 -2.87
C TYR A 215 0.91 -32.94 -4.04
N ARG A 216 1.46 -32.03 -4.85
CA ARG A 216 2.34 -32.38 -5.97
C ARG A 216 3.68 -32.97 -5.55
N GLN A 217 4.23 -32.51 -4.43
CA GLN A 217 5.49 -33.03 -3.89
C GLN A 217 5.36 -34.51 -3.50
N ILE A 218 4.19 -34.92 -2.98
CA ILE A 218 3.89 -36.33 -2.71
C ILE A 218 3.77 -37.15 -3.99
N ARG A 219 3.25 -36.59 -5.08
CA ARG A 219 3.14 -37.32 -6.35
C ARG A 219 4.47 -37.44 -7.12
N GLY A 220 5.59 -36.96 -6.55
CA GLY A 220 6.88 -36.93 -7.25
C GLY A 220 6.90 -35.99 -8.45
N GLU A 221 5.89 -35.11 -8.59
CA GLU A 221 5.77 -34.12 -9.67
C GLU A 221 6.51 -32.81 -9.32
N SER A 222 7.35 -32.84 -8.28
CA SER A 222 8.05 -31.67 -7.74
C SER A 222 9.08 -31.08 -8.69
N ARG A 223 9.25 -29.76 -8.61
CA ARG A 223 10.21 -28.95 -9.38
C ARG A 223 11.63 -28.93 -8.76
N ILE A 224 11.86 -29.57 -7.60
CA ILE A 224 12.99 -29.22 -6.72
C ILE A 224 14.02 -30.32 -6.49
N GLU A 225 13.73 -31.63 -6.63
CA GLU A 225 14.74 -32.68 -6.44
C GLU A 225 14.53 -33.89 -7.37
N ASP A 226 15.64 -34.47 -7.86
CA ASP A 226 15.72 -35.75 -8.58
C ASP A 226 15.46 -36.96 -7.65
N THR A 227 14.58 -36.82 -6.66
CA THR A 227 14.18 -37.89 -5.75
C THR A 227 12.92 -38.54 -6.30
N THR A 228 13.09 -39.70 -6.92
CA THR A 228 12.02 -40.54 -7.51
C THR A 228 11.05 -41.13 -6.47
N ASN A 229 11.18 -40.79 -5.18
CA ASN A 229 10.38 -41.34 -4.11
C ASN A 229 9.46 -40.27 -3.49
N PRO A 230 8.19 -40.61 -3.20
CA PRO A 230 7.26 -39.69 -2.55
C PRO A 230 7.74 -39.38 -1.12
N VAL A 231 7.74 -38.10 -0.74
CA VAL A 231 8.18 -37.62 0.59
C VAL A 231 6.97 -37.07 1.33
N ASP A 232 6.82 -37.46 2.60
CA ASP A 232 5.76 -36.95 3.48
C ASP A 232 5.84 -35.43 3.64
N GLN A 233 4.68 -34.79 3.75
CA GLN A 233 4.55 -33.33 3.84
C GLN A 233 3.86 -32.95 5.14
N SER A 234 4.09 -31.74 5.62
CA SER A 234 3.31 -31.18 6.72
C SER A 234 2.89 -29.74 6.42
N ILE A 235 1.67 -29.37 6.76
CA ILE A 235 1.13 -28.01 6.69
C ILE A 235 0.85 -27.56 8.11
N LEU A 236 1.63 -26.58 8.60
CA LEU A 236 1.54 -26.05 9.96
C LEU A 236 0.76 -24.74 9.92
N VAL A 237 -0.47 -24.78 10.44
CA VAL A 237 -1.36 -23.63 10.59
C VAL A 237 -1.27 -23.12 12.03
N SER A 238 -1.01 -21.82 12.18
CA SER A 238 -0.73 -21.20 13.49
C SER A 238 -1.16 -19.75 13.51
N GLY A 239 -1.29 -19.18 14.70
CA GLY A 239 -1.79 -17.82 14.91
C GLY A 239 -2.59 -17.73 16.21
N GLU A 240 -2.91 -16.52 16.64
CA GLU A 240 -3.70 -16.31 17.85
C GLU A 240 -5.12 -16.88 17.75
N SER A 241 -5.82 -16.99 18.88
CA SER A 241 -7.22 -17.40 18.88
C SER A 241 -8.08 -16.40 18.09
N GLY A 242 -8.95 -16.91 17.23
CA GLY A 242 -9.78 -16.07 16.35
C GLY A 242 -9.09 -15.60 15.06
N ALA A 243 -7.81 -15.91 14.84
CA ALA A 243 -7.10 -15.53 13.61
C ALA A 243 -7.54 -16.31 12.35
N GLY A 244 -8.37 -17.35 12.48
CA GLY A 244 -8.87 -18.13 11.34
C GLY A 244 -8.11 -19.43 11.03
N LYS A 245 -7.38 -19.99 12.01
CA LYS A 245 -6.64 -21.27 11.86
C LYS A 245 -7.53 -22.42 11.41
N THR A 246 -8.59 -22.71 12.18
CA THR A 246 -9.51 -23.82 11.92
C THR A 246 -10.23 -23.68 10.57
N VAL A 247 -10.59 -22.46 10.18
CA VAL A 247 -11.18 -22.15 8.87
C VAL A 247 -10.16 -22.41 7.75
N THR A 248 -8.91 -21.97 7.93
CA THR A 248 -7.82 -22.22 6.98
C THR A 248 -7.56 -23.73 6.82
N THR A 249 -7.50 -24.48 7.92
CA THR A 249 -7.38 -25.94 7.92
C THR A 249 -8.53 -26.59 7.14
N LYS A 250 -9.77 -26.15 7.36
CA LYS A 250 -10.94 -26.64 6.61
C LYS A 250 -10.80 -26.37 5.11
N ILE A 251 -10.36 -25.18 4.71
CA ILE A 251 -10.14 -24.82 3.30
C ILE A 251 -9.07 -25.70 2.64
N VAL A 252 -7.99 -26.03 3.37
CA VAL A 252 -6.95 -26.96 2.91
C VAL A 252 -7.52 -28.37 2.71
N LEU A 253 -8.29 -28.88 3.68
CA LEU A 253 -8.93 -30.19 3.59
C LEU A 253 -9.94 -30.26 2.44
N ASP A 254 -10.75 -29.21 2.24
CA ASP A 254 -11.70 -29.10 1.14
C ASP A 254 -10.99 -29.14 -0.23
N TYR A 255 -9.81 -28.52 -0.33
CA TYR A 255 -8.99 -28.56 -1.54
C TYR A 255 -8.45 -29.97 -1.83
N PHE A 256 -7.91 -30.67 -0.83
CA PHE A 256 -7.47 -32.07 -1.00
C PHE A 256 -8.63 -33.00 -1.37
N ALA A 257 -9.80 -32.80 -0.79
CA ALA A 257 -11.00 -33.56 -1.15
C ALA A 257 -11.41 -33.35 -2.61
N MET A 258 -11.24 -32.13 -3.14
CA MET A 258 -11.49 -31.81 -4.55
C MET A 258 -10.46 -32.49 -5.47
N LEU A 259 -9.17 -32.47 -5.13
CA LEU A 259 -8.12 -33.12 -5.91
C LEU A 259 -8.31 -34.64 -5.98
N SER A 260 -8.59 -35.28 -4.85
CA SER A 260 -8.83 -36.74 -4.75
C SER A 260 -9.98 -37.19 -5.67
N LYS A 261 -11.10 -36.47 -5.67
CA LYS A 261 -12.30 -36.77 -6.50
C LYS A 261 -12.06 -36.66 -8.00
N LYS A 262 -11.10 -35.83 -8.45
CA LYS A 262 -10.79 -35.69 -9.88
C LYS A 262 -9.83 -36.76 -10.38
N CYS A 263 -8.99 -37.34 -9.52
CA CYS A 263 -8.13 -38.48 -9.89
C CYS A 263 -8.94 -39.75 -10.19
N THR A 264 -10.14 -39.91 -9.62
CA THR A 264 -11.00 -41.06 -9.89
C THR A 264 -11.72 -40.99 -11.25
N SER A 265 -11.93 -39.79 -11.80
CA SER A 265 -12.65 -39.60 -13.07
C SER A 265 -11.79 -39.82 -14.33
N SER A 266 -10.46 -39.85 -14.21
CA SER A 266 -9.56 -39.99 -15.37
C SER A 266 -9.36 -41.42 -15.87
N THR A 267 -9.98 -42.42 -15.23
CA THR A 267 -9.73 -43.85 -15.53
C THR A 267 -10.91 -44.55 -16.23
N ASP A 268 -12.07 -43.90 -16.40
CA ASP A 268 -13.29 -44.51 -16.97
C ASP A 268 -13.72 -43.97 -18.36
N ASP A 269 -12.93 -43.10 -18.99
CA ASP A 269 -13.28 -42.50 -20.31
C ASP A 269 -12.94 -43.40 -21.51
N ASN A 270 -13.12 -44.72 -21.41
CA ASN A 270 -12.98 -45.61 -22.57
C ASN A 270 -14.03 -46.73 -22.65
N SER A 271 -15.30 -46.41 -22.39
CA SER A 271 -16.41 -47.25 -22.84
C SER A 271 -17.62 -46.43 -23.30
N ASN A 272 -17.95 -46.63 -24.58
CA ASN A 272 -19.22 -46.38 -25.24
C ASN A 272 -19.72 -44.93 -25.39
N ASN A 273 -19.17 -44.34 -26.45
CA ASN A 273 -19.91 -43.74 -27.56
C ASN A 273 -21.40 -44.15 -27.63
N ASN A 274 -22.32 -43.23 -27.31
CA ASN A 274 -23.58 -43.07 -28.06
C ASN A 274 -24.26 -41.74 -27.77
N ASN A 275 -24.55 -41.03 -28.86
CA ASN A 275 -25.23 -39.75 -28.93
C ASN A 275 -26.66 -39.83 -28.37
N ASN A 276 -27.04 -38.86 -27.55
CA ASN A 276 -28.23 -38.04 -27.82
C ASN A 276 -28.29 -36.79 -26.92
N THR A 277 -28.32 -35.65 -27.58
CA THR A 277 -28.76 -34.33 -27.11
C THR A 277 -30.09 -34.38 -26.36
N THR A 278 -30.14 -33.83 -25.15
CA THR A 278 -31.20 -32.89 -24.72
C THR A 278 -30.83 -32.23 -23.39
N THR A 279 -30.86 -30.90 -23.40
CA THR A 279 -30.89 -30.02 -22.25
C THR A 279 -32.07 -30.34 -21.33
N THR A 280 -31.79 -30.84 -20.12
CA THR A 280 -32.76 -30.83 -19.01
C THR A 280 -32.06 -30.88 -17.66
N THR A 281 -32.34 -29.86 -16.85
CA THR A 281 -32.10 -29.72 -15.40
C THR A 281 -32.22 -31.03 -14.60
N PRO A 282 -31.35 -31.30 -13.60
CA PRO A 282 -31.49 -32.48 -12.77
C PRO A 282 -32.63 -32.30 -11.77
N ARG A 283 -33.76 -32.95 -12.07
CA ARG A 283 -34.91 -33.14 -11.17
C ARG A 283 -34.55 -34.21 -10.14
N LYS A 284 -34.68 -33.88 -8.84
CA LYS A 284 -34.61 -34.85 -7.74
C LYS A 284 -35.72 -35.89 -7.93
N SER A 285 -35.33 -37.16 -8.09
CA SER A 285 -36.23 -38.31 -8.02
C SER A 285 -36.21 -38.87 -6.60
N TRP A 286 -37.38 -38.93 -5.97
CA TRP A 286 -37.64 -39.64 -4.72
C TRP A 286 -37.92 -41.11 -5.03
N GLY A 287 -37.26 -42.03 -4.29
CA GLY A 287 -37.64 -43.45 -4.23
C GLY A 287 -36.54 -44.40 -4.72
N GLY A 288 -35.70 -44.89 -3.78
CA GLY A 288 -34.73 -45.95 -4.02
C GLY A 288 -33.69 -46.02 -2.90
N SER A 289 -33.53 -47.20 -2.30
CA SER A 289 -32.82 -47.50 -1.05
C SER A 289 -31.43 -46.89 -0.86
N VAL A 290 -31.20 -46.49 0.40
CA VAL A 290 -30.01 -45.92 1.02
C VAL A 290 -28.86 -46.94 1.06
N ASN A 291 -27.74 -46.57 0.45
CA ASN A 291 -26.38 -46.73 0.95
C ASN A 291 -25.45 -45.98 -0.01
N GLN A 292 -25.44 -44.65 0.12
CA GLN A 292 -24.39 -43.83 -0.44
C GLN A 292 -23.17 -44.04 0.46
N ASP A 293 -22.19 -44.82 0.01
CA ASP A 293 -20.91 -44.94 0.72
C ASP A 293 -20.33 -43.53 0.90
N VAL A 294 -20.35 -43.04 2.13
CA VAL A 294 -19.80 -41.73 2.47
C VAL A 294 -18.32 -41.76 2.14
N SER A 295 -17.88 -40.82 1.29
CA SER A 295 -16.48 -40.69 0.91
C SER A 295 -15.63 -40.33 2.13
N ILE A 296 -14.41 -40.87 2.26
CA ILE A 296 -13.51 -40.63 3.40
C ILE A 296 -13.26 -39.12 3.59
N GLU A 297 -13.18 -38.39 2.48
CA GLU A 297 -13.09 -36.92 2.45
C GLU A 297 -14.21 -36.24 3.24
N GLN A 298 -15.44 -36.73 3.06
CA GLN A 298 -16.61 -36.22 3.77
C GLN A 298 -16.56 -36.63 5.25
N GLN A 299 -16.08 -37.84 5.58
CA GLN A 299 -15.91 -38.27 6.97
C GLN A 299 -14.89 -37.40 7.72
N VAL A 300 -13.75 -37.07 7.09
CA VAL A 300 -12.74 -36.15 7.65
C VAL A 300 -13.35 -34.77 7.89
N LEU A 301 -14.10 -34.22 6.94
CA LEU A 301 -14.75 -32.92 7.12
C LEU A 301 -15.82 -32.93 8.21
N GLN A 302 -16.58 -34.02 8.35
CA GLN A 302 -17.59 -34.21 9.39
C GLN A 302 -17.00 -34.48 10.79
N SER A 303 -15.71 -34.81 10.91
CA SER A 303 -15.07 -34.94 12.23
C SER A 303 -14.98 -33.60 12.98
N ASN A 304 -14.91 -32.47 12.25
CA ASN A 304 -14.71 -31.16 12.85
C ASN A 304 -15.88 -30.73 13.76
N PRO A 305 -17.17 -30.73 13.34
CA PRO A 305 -18.29 -30.39 14.22
C PRO A 305 -18.30 -31.13 15.57
N ILE A 306 -17.87 -32.40 15.57
CA ILE A 306 -17.82 -33.23 16.77
C ILE A 306 -16.69 -32.75 17.69
N LEU A 307 -15.48 -32.62 17.16
CA LEU A 307 -14.34 -32.18 17.95
C LEU A 307 -14.49 -30.72 18.41
N GLU A 308 -15.14 -29.87 17.63
CA GLU A 308 -15.46 -28.50 18.01
C GLU A 308 -16.49 -28.45 19.15
N ALA A 309 -17.53 -29.30 19.14
CA ALA A 309 -18.50 -29.34 20.22
C ALA A 309 -17.85 -29.70 21.58
N PHE A 310 -16.97 -30.69 21.60
CA PHE A 310 -16.34 -31.19 22.84
C PHE A 310 -15.00 -30.53 23.19
N GLY A 311 -14.36 -29.84 22.24
CA GLY A 311 -13.02 -29.30 22.41
C GLY A 311 -12.90 -27.79 22.18
N ASN A 312 -13.95 -27.11 21.70
CA ASN A 312 -13.96 -25.67 21.57
C ASN A 312 -14.84 -25.00 22.64
N ALA A 313 -14.46 -23.76 22.97
CA ALA A 313 -15.18 -22.92 23.91
C ALA A 313 -15.09 -21.44 23.49
N ARG A 314 -15.98 -20.62 24.05
CA ARG A 314 -15.91 -19.16 23.92
C ARG A 314 -14.89 -18.61 24.91
N THR A 315 -13.96 -17.81 24.40
CA THR A 315 -13.00 -17.00 25.16
C THR A 315 -13.30 -15.51 25.00
N ILE A 316 -12.59 -14.65 25.72
CA ILE A 316 -12.72 -13.20 25.57
C ILE A 316 -12.45 -12.78 24.10
N ARG A 317 -11.45 -13.40 23.46
CA ARG A 317 -10.96 -13.02 22.12
C ARG A 317 -11.63 -13.75 20.95
N ASN A 318 -12.31 -14.87 21.17
CA ASN A 318 -12.89 -15.71 20.12
C ASN A 318 -14.08 -16.53 20.64
N ASP A 319 -15.18 -16.57 19.91
CA ASP A 319 -16.37 -17.33 20.33
C ASP A 319 -16.31 -18.84 20.05
N ASN A 320 -15.43 -19.27 19.14
CA ASN A 320 -15.20 -20.68 18.81
C ASN A 320 -13.69 -21.00 18.88
N SER A 321 -13.11 -20.91 20.06
CA SER A 321 -11.68 -21.19 20.26
C SER A 321 -11.46 -22.67 20.52
N SER A 322 -10.67 -23.33 19.67
CA SER A 322 -10.12 -24.65 20.01
C SER A 322 -9.29 -24.56 21.28
N ARG A 323 -9.58 -25.45 22.24
CA ARG A 323 -8.91 -25.62 23.53
C ARG A 323 -8.17 -26.98 23.62
N PHE A 324 -7.81 -27.52 22.46
CA PHE A 324 -6.89 -28.64 22.23
C PHE A 324 -6.12 -28.41 20.91
N GLY A 325 -4.91 -28.97 20.78
CA GLY A 325 -4.16 -29.02 19.52
C GLY A 325 -4.58 -30.24 18.69
N LYS A 326 -4.60 -30.11 17.37
CA LYS A 326 -5.07 -31.15 16.46
C LYS A 326 -4.09 -31.36 15.32
N TYR A 327 -3.65 -32.60 15.12
CA TYR A 327 -2.85 -33.02 13.97
C TYR A 327 -3.68 -34.01 13.15
N ILE A 328 -3.97 -33.68 11.90
CA ILE A 328 -4.73 -34.52 10.97
C ILE A 328 -3.73 -35.07 9.96
N ASP A 329 -3.47 -36.37 10.04
CA ASP A 329 -2.61 -37.09 9.11
C ASP A 329 -3.45 -37.68 7.98
N ILE A 330 -3.17 -37.30 6.73
CA ILE A 330 -3.96 -37.71 5.56
C ILE A 330 -3.09 -38.56 4.65
N ALA A 331 -3.48 -39.82 4.46
CA ALA A 331 -2.73 -40.77 3.63
C ALA A 331 -3.23 -40.78 2.18
N PHE A 332 -2.29 -40.69 1.24
CA PHE A 332 -2.55 -40.74 -0.20
C PHE A 332 -1.93 -41.99 -0.85
N ASP A 333 -2.61 -42.52 -1.86
CA ASP A 333 -2.06 -43.55 -2.74
C ASP A 333 -1.05 -42.96 -3.74
N HIS A 334 -0.37 -43.84 -4.48
CA HIS A 334 0.59 -43.42 -5.51
C HIS A 334 -0.06 -42.62 -6.67
N ASN A 335 -1.38 -42.67 -6.83
CA ASN A 335 -2.13 -41.88 -7.82
C ASN A 335 -2.61 -40.53 -7.25
N GLY A 336 -2.40 -40.26 -5.96
CA GLY A 336 -2.89 -39.08 -5.26
C GLY A 336 -4.34 -39.19 -4.75
N LYS A 337 -4.94 -40.38 -4.73
CA LYS A 337 -6.25 -40.61 -4.12
C LYS A 337 -6.10 -40.75 -2.60
N LEU A 338 -7.05 -40.17 -1.87
CA LEU A 338 -7.10 -40.28 -0.41
C LEU A 338 -7.50 -41.71 0.02
N ILE A 339 -6.64 -42.38 0.80
CA ILE A 339 -6.85 -43.76 1.29
C ILE A 339 -7.46 -43.76 2.69
N GLY A 340 -7.04 -42.84 3.55
CA GLY A 340 -7.41 -42.82 4.96
C GLY A 340 -6.91 -41.56 5.65
N ALA A 341 -7.35 -41.37 6.90
CA ALA A 341 -6.89 -40.28 7.74
C ALA A 341 -6.81 -40.70 9.21
N SER A 342 -5.96 -40.03 9.99
CA SER A 342 -5.84 -40.20 11.43
C SER A 342 -5.77 -38.84 12.11
N ILE A 343 -6.43 -38.69 13.25
CA ILE A 343 -6.46 -37.47 14.05
C ILE A 343 -5.78 -37.74 15.39
N GLU A 344 -4.72 -36.98 15.65
CA GLU A 344 -4.06 -36.95 16.96
C GLU A 344 -4.41 -35.64 17.66
N THR A 345 -4.79 -35.73 18.94
CA THR A 345 -5.12 -34.57 19.76
C THR A 345 -4.06 -34.33 20.84
N TYR A 346 -3.85 -33.07 21.18
CA TYR A 346 -2.83 -32.62 22.11
C TYR A 346 -3.43 -31.66 23.15
N LEU A 347 -3.14 -31.90 24.43
CA LEU A 347 -3.40 -30.99 25.55
C LEU A 347 -4.80 -30.34 25.56
N LEU A 348 -5.83 -31.14 25.85
CA LEU A 348 -7.16 -30.61 26.16
C LEU A 348 -7.11 -29.79 27.46
N GLU A 349 -7.62 -28.56 27.43
CA GLU A 349 -7.68 -27.66 28.59
C GLU A 349 -8.72 -28.13 29.62
N LYS A 350 -8.38 -29.13 30.43
CA LYS A 350 -9.30 -29.72 31.42
C LYS A 350 -9.70 -28.74 32.53
N VAL A 351 -8.85 -27.78 32.89
CA VAL A 351 -9.12 -26.84 33.99
C VAL A 351 -10.33 -25.94 33.71
N ARG A 352 -10.59 -25.62 32.44
CA ARG A 352 -11.78 -24.87 32.00
C ARG A 352 -13.09 -25.52 32.44
N LEU A 353 -13.12 -26.85 32.59
CA LEU A 353 -14.32 -27.56 33.03
C LEU A 353 -14.81 -27.06 34.39
N ILE A 354 -13.88 -26.73 35.28
CA ILE A 354 -14.15 -26.40 36.68
C ILE A 354 -14.15 -24.89 36.89
N HIS A 355 -13.17 -24.19 36.32
CA HIS A 355 -12.96 -22.75 36.53
C HIS A 355 -12.90 -22.03 35.18
N PRO A 356 -14.05 -21.79 34.53
CA PRO A 356 -14.10 -20.90 33.38
C PRO A 356 -13.78 -19.46 33.84
N ALA A 357 -12.95 -18.74 33.07
CA ALA A 357 -12.64 -17.34 33.37
C ALA A 357 -13.87 -16.44 33.16
N GLU A 358 -13.89 -15.27 33.78
CA GLU A 358 -14.96 -14.29 33.58
C GLU A 358 -15.13 -13.95 32.10
N LYS A 359 -16.38 -13.82 31.64
CA LYS A 359 -16.74 -13.54 30.23
C LYS A 359 -16.45 -14.68 29.24
N GLU A 360 -16.04 -15.86 29.72
CA GLU A 360 -15.82 -17.05 28.91
C GLU A 360 -16.92 -18.10 29.10
N ARG A 361 -16.99 -19.09 28.20
CA ARG A 361 -17.87 -20.26 28.36
C ARG A 361 -17.06 -21.52 28.66
N ASN A 362 -17.75 -22.52 29.19
CA ASN A 362 -17.29 -23.90 29.15
C ASN A 362 -17.40 -24.47 27.72
N TYR A 363 -17.08 -25.75 27.52
CA TYR A 363 -17.17 -26.39 26.21
C TYR A 363 -18.58 -26.32 25.60
N HIS A 364 -18.66 -26.13 24.28
CA HIS A 364 -19.91 -25.87 23.57
C HIS A 364 -20.96 -26.96 23.77
N ILE A 365 -20.54 -28.23 23.86
CA ILE A 365 -21.43 -29.38 24.02
C ILE A 365 -22.43 -29.22 25.17
N PHE A 366 -22.05 -28.60 26.29
CA PHE A 366 -22.95 -28.40 27.42
C PHE A 366 -24.14 -27.49 27.06
N TYR A 367 -23.86 -26.37 26.38
CA TYR A 367 -24.88 -25.39 25.97
C TYR A 367 -25.71 -25.91 24.79
N GLN A 368 -25.05 -26.54 23.81
CA GLN A 368 -25.65 -27.20 22.66
C GLN A 368 -26.64 -28.29 23.08
N PHE A 369 -26.25 -29.16 24.01
CA PHE A 369 -27.14 -30.21 24.50
C PHE A 369 -28.32 -29.64 25.31
N LEU A 370 -28.06 -28.71 26.25
CA LEU A 370 -29.13 -28.11 27.05
C LEU A 370 -30.16 -27.35 26.20
N SER A 371 -29.74 -26.69 25.11
CA SER A 371 -30.65 -25.95 24.22
C SER A 371 -31.52 -26.87 23.34
N SER A 372 -31.02 -28.04 22.95
CA SER A 372 -31.66 -28.94 21.98
C SER A 372 -32.29 -30.20 22.58
N ALA A 373 -32.04 -30.50 23.86
CA ALA A 373 -32.55 -31.70 24.53
C ALA A 373 -34.08 -31.78 24.45
N THR A 374 -34.57 -32.92 23.95
CA THR A 374 -36.02 -33.19 23.81
C THR A 374 -36.68 -33.35 25.18
N ALA A 375 -38.01 -33.20 25.26
CA ALA A 375 -38.75 -33.38 26.51
C ALA A 375 -38.51 -34.77 27.14
N GLN A 376 -38.38 -35.81 26.31
CA GLN A 376 -38.06 -37.17 26.75
C GLN A 376 -36.65 -37.25 27.34
N GLN A 377 -35.62 -36.77 26.64
CA GLN A 377 -34.25 -36.75 27.14
C GLN A 377 -34.11 -35.90 28.41
N ARG A 378 -34.84 -34.78 28.49
CA ARG A 378 -34.88 -33.93 29.69
C ARG A 378 -35.48 -34.64 30.89
N GLN A 379 -36.46 -35.54 30.68
CA GLN A 379 -37.00 -36.35 31.75
C GLN A 379 -36.02 -37.48 32.14
N GLU A 380 -35.48 -38.18 31.14
CA GLU A 380 -34.55 -39.30 31.31
C GLU A 380 -33.27 -38.90 32.05
N PHE A 381 -32.72 -37.72 31.73
CA PHE A 381 -31.48 -37.22 32.33
C PHE A 381 -31.70 -36.22 33.46
N PHE A 382 -32.91 -36.14 34.02
CA PHE A 382 -33.27 -35.26 35.14
C PHE A 382 -33.08 -33.74 34.89
N LEU A 383 -33.13 -33.30 33.63
CA LEU A 383 -32.94 -31.90 33.18
C LEU A 383 -34.25 -31.09 33.01
N THR A 384 -35.39 -31.60 33.50
CA THR A 384 -36.74 -31.13 33.12
C THR A 384 -36.94 -29.61 33.19
N THR A 385 -36.59 -28.99 34.32
CA THR A 385 -36.67 -27.54 34.52
C THR A 385 -35.31 -26.85 34.53
N LYS A 386 -34.23 -27.58 34.23
CA LYS A 386 -32.86 -27.08 34.34
C LYS A 386 -32.40 -26.41 33.05
N THR A 387 -31.68 -25.32 33.22
CA THR A 387 -31.02 -24.52 32.20
C THR A 387 -29.53 -24.39 32.54
N ALA A 388 -28.74 -23.74 31.68
CA ALA A 388 -27.31 -23.55 31.94
C ALA A 388 -27.03 -22.80 33.26
N ILE A 389 -27.92 -21.92 33.69
CA ILE A 389 -27.78 -21.12 34.92
C ILE A 389 -27.82 -22.01 36.17
N ASP A 390 -28.51 -23.14 36.10
CA ASP A 390 -28.68 -24.05 37.23
C ASP A 390 -27.44 -24.91 37.53
N PHE A 391 -26.41 -24.85 36.69
CA PHE A 391 -25.20 -25.67 36.82
C PHE A 391 -23.99 -24.78 37.08
N ARG A 392 -23.32 -25.02 38.21
CA ARG A 392 -22.15 -24.25 38.66
C ARG A 392 -21.04 -24.20 37.61
N LEU A 393 -20.77 -25.33 36.95
CA LEU A 393 -19.76 -25.43 35.89
C LEU A 393 -20.01 -24.49 34.69
N LEU A 394 -21.24 -24.00 34.54
CA LEU A 394 -21.65 -23.12 33.44
C LEU A 394 -22.00 -21.70 33.91
N SER A 395 -22.42 -21.53 35.16
CA SER A 395 -22.87 -20.24 35.70
C SER A 395 -21.77 -19.40 36.34
N ASP A 396 -20.65 -20.01 36.76
CA ASP A 396 -19.54 -19.32 37.45
C ASP A 396 -18.92 -18.18 36.62
N SER A 397 -18.93 -18.27 35.28
CA SER A 397 -18.41 -17.20 34.40
C SER A 397 -19.42 -16.10 34.06
N GLY A 398 -20.70 -16.27 34.44
CA GLY A 398 -21.80 -15.37 34.11
C GLY A 398 -22.12 -15.24 32.62
N THR A 399 -21.59 -16.14 31.77
CA THR A 399 -21.67 -16.01 30.30
C THR A 399 -22.28 -17.24 29.66
N PHE A 400 -23.37 -17.04 28.90
CA PHE A 400 -24.15 -18.13 28.31
C PHE A 400 -24.21 -18.05 26.78
N ASP A 401 -24.33 -16.84 26.22
CA ASP A 401 -24.55 -16.63 24.78
C ASP A 401 -23.25 -16.58 23.98
N ARG A 402 -23.36 -16.54 22.65
CA ARG A 402 -22.25 -16.26 21.70
C ARG A 402 -22.44 -14.89 21.06
N ARG A 403 -21.35 -14.21 20.65
CA ARG A 403 -21.43 -12.91 19.93
C ARG A 403 -21.51 -13.10 18.41
N ASP A 404 -21.07 -14.25 17.91
CA ASP A 404 -21.06 -14.62 16.49
C ASP A 404 -22.44 -14.91 15.87
N GLY A 405 -23.52 -14.84 16.65
CA GLY A 405 -24.89 -15.08 16.17
C GLY A 405 -25.19 -16.54 15.82
N VAL A 406 -24.33 -17.48 16.21
CA VAL A 406 -24.53 -18.91 15.98
C VAL A 406 -25.50 -19.48 17.03
N ASP A 407 -26.52 -20.21 16.56
CA ASP A 407 -27.46 -20.90 17.44
C ASP A 407 -26.88 -22.24 17.95
N ASP A 408 -26.85 -22.40 19.28
CA ASP A 408 -26.37 -23.61 19.94
C ASP A 408 -27.30 -24.82 19.63
N CYS A 409 -28.60 -24.60 19.38
CA CYS A 409 -29.51 -25.69 19.01
C CYS A 409 -29.23 -26.22 17.59
N GLN A 410 -29.02 -25.31 16.63
CA GLN A 410 -28.64 -25.68 15.27
C GLN A 410 -27.29 -26.41 15.24
N THR A 411 -26.28 -25.90 15.93
CA THR A 411 -24.95 -26.54 15.94
C THR A 411 -24.95 -27.90 16.62
N HIS A 412 -25.82 -28.13 17.61
CA HIS A 412 -26.05 -29.47 18.16
C HIS A 412 -26.59 -30.43 17.09
N PHE A 413 -27.59 -30.00 16.30
CA PHE A 413 -28.14 -30.82 15.23
C PHE A 413 -27.09 -31.16 14.15
N GLU A 414 -26.23 -30.21 13.80
CA GLU A 414 -25.11 -30.42 12.89
C GLU A 414 -24.11 -31.44 13.46
N MET A 415 -23.78 -31.34 14.75
CA MET A 415 -22.91 -32.30 15.45
C MET A 415 -23.53 -33.71 15.50
N LEU A 416 -24.83 -33.84 15.79
CA LEU A 416 -25.52 -35.14 15.77
C LEU A 416 -25.51 -35.76 14.37
N THR A 417 -25.73 -34.94 13.34
CA THR A 417 -25.67 -35.38 11.94
C THR A 417 -24.27 -35.87 11.57
N ALA A 418 -23.23 -35.16 12.04
CA ALA A 418 -21.84 -35.55 11.87
C ALA A 418 -21.52 -36.88 12.58
N MET A 419 -21.94 -37.05 13.85
CA MET A 419 -21.76 -38.30 14.60
C MET A 419 -22.37 -39.51 13.87
N LYS A 420 -23.60 -39.37 13.35
CA LYS A 420 -24.26 -40.43 12.57
C LYS A 420 -23.50 -40.73 11.28
N THR A 421 -22.98 -39.71 10.60
CA THR A 421 -22.22 -39.85 9.35
C THR A 421 -20.89 -40.57 9.55
N ILE A 422 -20.24 -40.37 10.70
CA ILE A 422 -19.00 -41.06 11.07
C ILE A 422 -19.28 -42.50 11.57
N GLY A 423 -20.52 -42.80 11.96
CA GLY A 423 -20.92 -44.16 12.36
C GLY A 423 -21.02 -44.37 13.87
N PHE A 424 -21.23 -43.32 14.65
CA PHE A 424 -21.65 -43.47 16.05
C PHE A 424 -23.05 -44.07 16.11
N SER A 425 -23.25 -45.10 16.94
CA SER A 425 -24.59 -45.64 17.19
C SER A 425 -25.43 -44.65 17.99
N GLU A 426 -26.76 -44.66 17.79
CA GLU A 426 -27.68 -43.82 18.56
C GLU A 426 -27.57 -44.08 20.07
N GLU A 427 -27.27 -45.32 20.46
CA GLU A 427 -27.01 -45.71 21.85
C GLU A 427 -25.74 -45.06 22.40
N THR A 428 -24.66 -45.01 21.61
CA THR A 428 -23.41 -44.33 21.99
C THR A 428 -23.63 -42.83 22.14
N ILE A 429 -24.36 -42.22 21.20
CA ILE A 429 -24.69 -40.78 21.23
C ILE A 429 -25.51 -40.47 22.50
N SER A 430 -26.57 -41.25 22.76
CA SER A 430 -27.39 -41.09 23.97
C SER A 430 -26.56 -41.26 25.24
N SER A 431 -25.65 -42.25 25.27
CA SER A 431 -24.73 -42.48 26.38
C SER A 431 -23.77 -41.31 26.59
N LEU A 432 -23.24 -40.69 25.53
CA LEU A 432 -22.43 -39.48 25.65
C LEU A 432 -23.23 -38.31 26.24
N MET A 433 -24.48 -38.11 25.81
CA MET A 433 -25.35 -37.08 26.38
C MET A 433 -25.71 -37.34 27.85
N ARG A 434 -25.94 -38.61 28.21
CA ARG A 434 -26.11 -39.07 29.60
C ARG A 434 -24.87 -38.74 30.44
N LEU A 435 -23.67 -39.01 29.92
CA LEU A 435 -22.40 -38.75 30.60
C LEU A 435 -22.17 -37.24 30.82
N ILE A 436 -22.43 -36.42 29.79
CA ILE A 436 -22.34 -34.95 29.88
C ILE A 436 -23.31 -34.40 30.93
N SER A 437 -24.53 -34.93 30.98
CA SER A 437 -25.51 -34.60 32.04
C SER A 437 -25.01 -34.97 33.42
N ALA A 438 -24.37 -36.15 33.57
CA ALA A 438 -23.81 -36.60 34.83
C ALA A 438 -22.70 -35.66 35.34
N ILE A 439 -21.85 -35.16 34.44
CA ILE A 439 -20.79 -34.19 34.75
C ILE A 439 -21.38 -32.86 35.23
N LEU A 440 -22.43 -32.37 34.59
CA LEU A 440 -23.13 -31.14 35.03
C LEU A 440 -23.67 -31.28 36.47
N PHE A 441 -24.27 -32.42 36.81
CA PHE A 441 -24.73 -32.68 38.17
C PHE A 441 -23.59 -32.86 39.17
N ALA A 442 -22.45 -33.44 38.74
CA ALA A 442 -21.29 -33.61 39.60
C ALA A 442 -20.75 -32.25 40.10
N GLY A 443 -20.74 -31.22 39.24
CA GLY A 443 -20.31 -29.87 39.63
C GLY A 443 -21.24 -29.16 40.65
N ASN A 444 -22.47 -29.65 40.82
CA ASN A 444 -23.44 -29.12 41.77
C ASN A 444 -23.47 -29.89 43.10
N MET A 445 -22.56 -30.84 43.31
CA MET A 445 -22.45 -31.57 44.57
C MET A 445 -21.91 -30.66 45.67
N SER A 446 -22.42 -30.86 46.88
CA SER A 446 -22.08 -30.10 48.08
C SER A 446 -21.65 -31.04 49.20
N PHE A 447 -20.74 -30.56 50.03
CA PHE A 447 -20.19 -31.30 51.16
C PHE A 447 -20.46 -30.50 52.44
N THR A 448 -20.95 -31.19 53.46
CA THR A 448 -21.13 -30.64 54.81
C THR A 448 -20.06 -31.17 55.76
N PRO A 449 -19.63 -30.38 56.76
CA PRO A 449 -18.74 -30.87 57.79
C PRO A 449 -19.44 -31.96 58.62
N SER A 450 -18.70 -33.01 58.95
CA SER A 450 -19.13 -34.05 59.89
C SER A 450 -19.08 -33.54 61.33
N ASP A 451 -19.67 -34.29 62.26
CA ASP A 451 -19.81 -33.92 63.68
C ASP A 451 -18.46 -33.68 64.38
N ASP A 452 -17.37 -34.28 63.85
CA ASP A 452 -16.00 -34.15 64.35
C ASP A 452 -15.27 -32.88 63.87
N GLY A 453 -15.88 -32.09 62.97
CA GLY A 453 -15.33 -30.85 62.41
C GLY A 453 -14.16 -31.00 61.44
N GLU A 454 -13.42 -32.12 61.48
CA GLU A 454 -12.24 -32.37 60.63
C GLU A 454 -12.51 -33.22 59.37
N SER A 455 -13.69 -33.83 59.26
CA SER A 455 -14.11 -34.67 58.13
C SER A 455 -15.37 -34.13 57.47
N CYS A 456 -15.68 -34.56 56.25
CA CYS A 456 -16.89 -34.15 55.55
C CYS A 456 -17.79 -35.33 55.13
N LYS A 457 -19.07 -35.02 54.91
CA LYS A 457 -20.08 -35.92 54.36
C LYS A 457 -20.59 -35.32 53.04
N LEU A 458 -20.86 -36.19 52.06
CA LEU A 458 -21.50 -35.77 50.80
C LEU A 458 -23.00 -35.58 51.05
N ASP A 459 -23.54 -34.41 50.69
CA ASP A 459 -24.94 -34.12 50.89
C ASP A 459 -25.82 -34.97 49.97
N LYS A 460 -26.90 -35.56 50.51
CA LYS A 460 -27.95 -36.27 49.75
C LYS A 460 -28.88 -35.29 49.02
N THR A 461 -28.33 -34.45 48.16
CA THR A 461 -29.09 -33.53 47.30
C THR A 461 -29.65 -34.25 46.08
N LYS A 462 -30.61 -33.60 45.39
CA LYS A 462 -31.09 -34.09 44.09
C LYS A 462 -29.94 -34.23 43.08
N SER A 463 -28.93 -33.36 43.15
CA SER A 463 -27.77 -33.38 42.24
C SER A 463 -26.87 -34.59 42.46
N SER A 464 -26.52 -34.91 43.72
CA SER A 464 -25.65 -36.06 44.02
C SER A 464 -26.34 -37.40 43.73
N LEU A 465 -27.64 -37.50 43.98
CA LEU A 465 -28.45 -38.67 43.60
C LEU A 465 -28.58 -38.81 42.07
N ALA A 466 -28.81 -37.71 41.35
CA ALA A 466 -28.87 -37.73 39.88
C ALA A 466 -27.51 -38.10 39.27
N CYS A 467 -26.40 -37.57 39.80
CA CYS A 467 -25.05 -37.91 39.36
C CYS A 467 -24.77 -39.41 39.54
N ALA A 468 -25.08 -39.97 40.72
CA ALA A 468 -24.90 -41.40 41.00
C ALA A 468 -25.72 -42.28 40.04
N ALA A 469 -27.00 -41.93 39.82
CA ALA A 469 -27.87 -42.66 38.90
C ALA A 469 -27.38 -42.60 37.44
N LEU A 470 -26.98 -41.42 36.96
CA LEU A 470 -26.50 -41.24 35.59
C LEU A 470 -25.16 -41.92 35.35
N LEU A 471 -24.25 -41.93 36.33
CA LEU A 471 -22.99 -42.68 36.27
C LEU A 471 -23.17 -44.19 36.50
N GLY A 472 -24.37 -44.66 36.86
CA GLY A 472 -24.62 -46.09 37.10
C GLY A 472 -23.88 -46.62 38.34
N ILE A 473 -23.72 -45.79 39.38
CA ILE A 473 -23.00 -46.13 40.61
C ILE A 473 -23.89 -45.90 41.83
N THR A 474 -23.57 -46.56 42.95
CA THR A 474 -24.30 -46.36 44.20
C THR A 474 -23.92 -45.03 44.85
N PHE A 475 -24.90 -44.37 45.50
CA PHE A 475 -24.64 -43.15 46.25
C PHE A 475 -23.59 -43.35 47.36
N ASP A 476 -23.65 -44.48 48.06
CA ASP A 476 -22.70 -44.77 49.14
C ASP A 476 -21.28 -45.02 48.60
N GLY A 477 -21.16 -45.62 47.41
CA GLY A 477 -19.89 -45.74 46.69
C GLY A 477 -19.33 -44.38 46.29
N LEU A 478 -20.16 -43.50 45.70
CA LEU A 478 -19.78 -42.14 45.33
C LEU A 478 -19.36 -41.31 46.55
N SER A 479 -20.15 -41.38 47.63
CA SER A 479 -19.84 -40.69 48.89
C SER A 479 -18.52 -41.18 49.48
N THR A 480 -18.30 -42.50 49.51
CA THR A 480 -17.06 -43.08 50.02
C THR A 480 -15.85 -42.67 49.19
N ALA A 481 -15.96 -42.68 47.86
CA ALA A 481 -14.85 -42.30 46.98
C ALA A 481 -14.45 -40.83 47.10
N LEU A 482 -15.42 -39.93 47.33
CA LEU A 482 -15.17 -38.49 47.42
C LEU A 482 -14.80 -38.01 48.84
N THR A 483 -15.21 -38.73 49.89
CA THR A 483 -14.98 -38.32 51.29
C THR A 483 -13.91 -39.13 52.00
N LYS A 484 -13.48 -40.26 51.43
CA LYS A 484 -12.45 -41.14 51.99
C LYS A 484 -11.37 -41.43 50.97
N ARG A 485 -10.12 -41.37 51.42
CA ARG A 485 -8.96 -41.77 50.65
C ARG A 485 -8.34 -43.03 51.26
N SER A 486 -8.27 -44.08 50.45
CA SER A 486 -7.55 -45.30 50.80
C SER A 486 -6.05 -45.09 50.62
N ILE A 487 -5.28 -45.30 51.69
CA ILE A 487 -3.81 -45.24 51.68
C ILE A 487 -3.31 -46.65 52.00
N ILE A 488 -2.63 -47.26 51.03
CA ILE A 488 -1.99 -48.57 51.22
C ILE A 488 -0.61 -48.30 51.82
N ALA A 489 -0.43 -48.61 53.10
CA ALA A 489 0.83 -48.50 53.82
C ALA A 489 1.37 -49.92 54.06
N ALA A 490 2.35 -50.32 53.24
CA ALA A 490 2.86 -51.70 53.19
C ALA A 490 1.75 -52.71 52.85
N ASP A 491 1.24 -53.44 53.85
CA ASP A 491 0.21 -54.48 53.72
C ASP A 491 -1.14 -54.08 54.35
N GLU A 492 -1.24 -52.90 54.99
CA GLU A 492 -2.48 -52.42 55.60
C GLU A 492 -3.10 -51.27 54.81
N THR A 493 -4.40 -51.40 54.51
CA THR A 493 -5.20 -50.38 53.84
C THR A 493 -5.84 -49.47 54.88
N VAL A 494 -5.30 -48.27 55.07
CA VAL A 494 -5.82 -47.27 56.02
C VAL A 494 -6.71 -46.28 55.29
N LEU A 495 -7.94 -46.08 55.78
CA LEU A 495 -8.88 -45.09 55.23
C LEU A 495 -8.69 -43.75 55.95
N LYS A 496 -8.16 -42.76 55.23
CA LYS A 496 -8.10 -41.36 55.68
C LYS A 496 -9.40 -40.64 55.30
N LEU A 497 -10.05 -40.00 56.27
CA LEU A 497 -11.18 -39.10 56.00
C LEU A 497 -10.68 -37.77 55.40
N LEU A 498 -11.41 -37.25 54.44
CA LEU A 498 -11.06 -36.02 53.71
C LEU A 498 -11.80 -34.80 54.27
N THR A 499 -11.11 -33.67 54.23
CA THR A 499 -11.69 -32.35 54.50
C THR A 499 -12.60 -31.90 53.35
N ILE A 500 -13.43 -30.87 53.58
CA ILE A 500 -14.33 -30.32 52.54
C ILE A 500 -13.54 -29.89 51.29
N GLU A 501 -12.40 -29.22 51.48
CA GLU A 501 -11.54 -28.79 50.37
C GLU A 501 -10.94 -29.97 49.61
N GLU A 502 -10.41 -30.97 50.32
CA GLU A 502 -9.86 -32.19 49.69
C GLU A 502 -10.94 -32.97 48.93
N SER A 503 -12.17 -33.03 49.44
CA SER A 503 -13.30 -33.68 48.77
C SER A 503 -13.83 -32.90 47.57
N GLY A 504 -13.83 -31.57 47.63
CA GLY A 504 -14.09 -30.71 46.47
C GLY A 504 -13.10 -31.00 45.35
N LYS A 505 -11.80 -31.00 45.66
CA LYS A 505 -10.74 -31.35 44.70
C LYS A 505 -10.86 -32.76 44.15
N ALA A 506 -11.26 -33.73 44.98
CA ALA A 506 -11.52 -35.09 44.51
C ALA A 506 -12.68 -35.15 43.49
N CYS A 507 -13.73 -34.37 43.71
CA CYS A 507 -14.84 -34.23 42.76
C CYS A 507 -14.39 -33.57 41.45
N GLU A 508 -13.60 -32.50 41.53
CA GLU A 508 -13.03 -31.85 40.35
C GLU A 508 -12.12 -32.80 39.56
N ALA A 509 -11.30 -33.59 40.24
CA ALA A 509 -10.45 -34.61 39.62
C ALA A 509 -11.29 -35.67 38.89
N LEU A 510 -12.41 -36.11 39.48
CA LEU A 510 -13.35 -37.03 38.84
C LEU A 510 -13.94 -36.42 37.56
N ILE A 511 -14.42 -35.18 37.62
CA ILE A 511 -14.98 -34.46 36.46
C ILE A 511 -13.95 -34.36 35.33
N LYS A 512 -12.73 -33.90 35.65
CA LYS A 512 -11.62 -33.75 34.69
C LYS A 512 -11.23 -35.09 34.06
N ALA A 513 -11.17 -36.15 34.86
CA ALA A 513 -10.80 -37.49 34.39
C ALA A 513 -11.86 -38.08 33.46
N VAL A 514 -13.13 -38.00 33.84
CA VAL A 514 -14.26 -38.55 33.07
C VAL A 514 -14.43 -37.80 31.75
N TYR A 515 -14.40 -36.46 31.75
CA TYR A 515 -14.52 -35.68 30.53
C TYR A 515 -13.32 -35.91 29.59
N GLY A 516 -12.10 -35.90 30.12
CA GLY A 516 -10.89 -36.16 29.33
C GLY A 516 -10.92 -37.55 28.69
N ALA A 517 -11.32 -38.57 29.45
CA ALA A 517 -11.45 -39.94 28.95
C ALA A 517 -12.56 -40.06 27.88
N ALA A 518 -13.67 -39.34 28.03
CA ALA A 518 -14.73 -39.28 27.04
C ALA A 518 -14.25 -38.62 25.73
N PHE A 519 -13.46 -37.55 25.83
CA PHE A 519 -12.85 -36.89 24.67
C PHE A 519 -11.89 -37.84 23.92
N ASP A 520 -11.00 -38.52 24.64
CA ASP A 520 -10.07 -39.50 24.06
C ASP A 520 -10.82 -40.66 23.36
N PHE A 521 -11.92 -41.14 23.96
CA PHE A 521 -12.80 -42.14 23.35
C PHE A 521 -13.48 -41.64 22.06
N ILE A 522 -13.96 -40.39 22.04
CA ILE A 522 -14.54 -39.79 20.83
C ILE A 522 -13.50 -39.76 19.71
N VAL A 523 -12.28 -39.33 20.00
CA VAL A 523 -11.18 -39.26 19.03
C VAL A 523 -10.84 -40.66 18.48
N GLU A 524 -10.76 -41.67 19.34
CA GLU A 524 -10.53 -43.06 18.91
C GLU A 524 -11.66 -43.60 18.02
N LYS A 525 -12.92 -43.32 18.36
CA LYS A 525 -14.08 -43.71 17.53
C LYS A 525 -14.07 -43.02 16.17
N VAL A 526 -13.71 -41.73 16.13
CA VAL A 526 -13.52 -41.00 14.87
C VAL A 526 -12.41 -41.66 14.04
N ASN A 527 -11.26 -41.95 14.63
CA ASN A 527 -10.14 -42.61 13.93
C ASN A 527 -10.49 -44.00 13.41
N THR A 528 -11.26 -44.78 14.17
CA THR A 528 -11.73 -46.11 13.73
C THR A 528 -12.59 -46.04 12.47
N SER A 529 -13.33 -44.94 12.26
CA SER A 529 -14.14 -44.74 11.06
C SER A 529 -13.32 -44.25 9.86
N LEU A 530 -12.21 -43.56 10.11
CA LEU A 530 -11.33 -42.99 9.09
C LEU A 530 -10.29 -44.00 8.56
N ASP A 531 -10.07 -45.11 9.26
CA ASP A 531 -9.16 -46.19 8.87
C ASP A 531 -9.90 -47.28 8.08
N ARG A 532 -9.63 -47.42 6.77
CA ARG A 532 -10.34 -48.35 5.87
C ARG A 532 -9.51 -49.54 5.38
N ASP A 533 -8.24 -49.72 5.81
CA ASP A 533 -7.46 -50.90 5.41
C ASP A 533 -7.22 -51.91 6.56
N PRO A 534 -8.13 -52.87 6.77
CA PRO A 534 -7.95 -53.93 7.76
C PRO A 534 -6.83 -54.94 7.42
N ARG A 535 -6.12 -54.81 6.28
CA ARG A 535 -4.96 -55.66 5.95
C ARG A 535 -3.62 -55.04 6.34
N ALA A 536 -3.59 -53.78 6.74
CA ALA A 536 -2.42 -53.18 7.37
C ALA A 536 -2.45 -53.49 8.87
N THR A 537 -1.58 -54.38 9.32
CA THR A 537 -1.41 -54.69 10.75
C THR A 537 -1.24 -53.39 11.56
N PRO A 538 -1.98 -53.20 12.67
CA PRO A 538 -1.78 -52.06 13.56
C PRO A 538 -0.49 -52.29 14.36
N GLY A 539 0.63 -51.78 13.84
CA GLY A 539 1.94 -52.03 14.41
C GLY A 539 2.94 -50.94 14.07
N ALA A 540 3.06 -49.96 14.97
CA ALA A 540 4.19 -49.05 15.15
C ALA A 540 4.57 -48.14 13.96
N SER A 541 4.36 -46.83 14.17
CA SER A 541 4.76 -45.69 13.33
C SER A 541 3.99 -45.55 12.02
N GLY A 542 3.44 -44.34 11.80
CA GLY A 542 2.61 -43.96 10.66
C GLY A 542 3.36 -43.89 9.33
N SER A 543 4.01 -44.98 8.94
CA SER A 543 4.50 -45.15 7.58
C SER A 543 3.35 -45.69 6.72
N ALA A 544 3.00 -44.95 5.67
CA ALA A 544 2.03 -45.34 4.67
C ALA A 544 2.31 -46.76 4.12
N PRO A 545 1.28 -47.53 3.73
CA PRO A 545 1.48 -48.83 3.07
C PRO A 545 2.41 -48.69 1.86
N SER A 546 3.24 -49.70 1.61
CA SER A 546 4.30 -49.72 0.59
C SER A 546 3.95 -48.94 -0.69
N GLY A 547 4.43 -47.70 -0.78
CA GLY A 547 4.29 -46.81 -1.95
C GLY A 547 3.41 -45.56 -1.79
N GLY A 548 2.73 -45.35 -0.66
CA GLY A 548 1.99 -44.12 -0.35
C GLY A 548 2.83 -43.05 0.37
N ALA A 549 2.33 -41.81 0.42
CA ALA A 549 2.87 -40.76 1.30
C ALA A 549 1.73 -39.96 1.94
N SER A 550 2.06 -39.21 2.99
CA SER A 550 1.11 -38.55 3.88
C SER A 550 1.27 -37.02 3.91
N ILE A 551 0.15 -36.31 4.09
CA ILE A 551 0.14 -34.87 4.41
C ILE A 551 -0.40 -34.71 5.83
N GLY A 552 0.45 -34.26 6.74
CA GLY A 552 0.07 -33.87 8.08
C GLY A 552 -0.40 -32.42 8.16
N VAL A 553 -1.65 -32.15 8.52
CA VAL A 553 -2.15 -30.80 8.76
C VAL A 553 -2.24 -30.54 10.25
N LEU A 554 -1.41 -29.63 10.74
CA LEU A 554 -1.31 -29.28 12.15
C LEU A 554 -2.06 -27.97 12.43
N ASP A 555 -3.10 -28.03 13.25
CA ASP A 555 -3.83 -26.90 13.81
C ASP A 555 -3.49 -26.81 15.31
N ILE A 556 -2.54 -25.93 15.65
CA ILE A 556 -2.15 -25.71 17.06
C ILE A 556 -2.55 -24.34 17.56
N PHE A 557 -2.58 -24.22 18.89
CA PHE A 557 -2.61 -22.94 19.57
C PHE A 557 -1.43 -22.04 19.19
N GLY A 558 -1.70 -20.75 18.99
CA GLY A 558 -0.63 -19.76 18.91
C GLY A 558 0.01 -19.53 20.27
N PHE A 559 1.08 -18.73 20.28
CA PHE A 559 1.67 -18.22 21.51
C PHE A 559 0.62 -17.42 22.31
N GLU A 560 0.48 -17.69 23.61
CA GLU A 560 -0.53 -17.04 24.47
C GLU A 560 0.17 -16.25 25.59
N THR A 561 -0.27 -15.03 25.82
CA THR A 561 0.16 -14.19 26.95
C THR A 561 -1.04 -13.46 27.52
N PHE A 562 -1.37 -13.77 28.76
CA PHE A 562 -2.48 -13.19 29.53
C PHE A 562 -1.95 -12.46 30.76
N ASP A 563 -2.84 -11.75 31.45
CA ASP A 563 -2.54 -11.13 32.75
C ASP A 563 -2.22 -12.19 33.82
N TYR A 564 -2.80 -13.39 33.69
CA TYR A 564 -2.55 -14.53 34.56
C TYR A 564 -2.17 -15.76 33.71
N ASN A 565 -0.89 -16.13 33.69
CA ASN A 565 -0.41 -17.32 32.98
C ASN A 565 -0.09 -18.46 33.95
N SER A 566 -0.62 -19.65 33.66
CA SER A 566 -0.49 -20.85 34.48
C SER A 566 0.35 -21.93 33.77
N PHE A 567 0.42 -23.13 34.35
CA PHE A 567 1.09 -24.30 33.79
C PHE A 567 0.65 -24.65 32.35
N GLU A 568 -0.63 -24.45 32.03
CA GLU A 568 -1.19 -24.68 30.70
C GLU A 568 -0.58 -23.73 29.66
N GLN A 569 -0.47 -22.43 29.98
CA GLN A 569 0.20 -21.45 29.14
C GLN A 569 1.68 -21.77 28.97
N LEU A 570 2.37 -22.24 30.02
CA LEU A 570 3.76 -22.69 29.89
C LEU A 570 3.86 -23.85 28.88
N CYS A 571 2.95 -24.82 28.93
CA CYS A 571 2.92 -25.92 27.97
C CYS A 571 2.67 -25.44 26.53
N ILE A 572 1.71 -24.53 26.33
CA ILE A 572 1.39 -23.94 25.02
C ILE A 572 2.59 -23.16 24.46
N ASN A 573 3.21 -22.31 25.28
CA ASN A 573 4.34 -21.48 24.88
C ASN A 573 5.59 -22.34 24.64
N TYR A 574 5.80 -23.41 25.41
CA TYR A 574 6.84 -24.40 25.14
C TYR A 574 6.67 -25.11 23.78
N THR A 575 5.45 -25.50 23.40
CA THR A 575 5.18 -26.03 22.06
C THR A 575 5.48 -25.02 20.97
N ASN A 576 5.06 -23.77 21.14
CA ASN A 576 5.35 -22.71 20.17
C ASN A 576 6.85 -22.44 20.04
N GLU A 577 7.59 -22.44 21.15
CA GLU A 577 9.06 -22.31 21.18
C GLU A 577 9.73 -23.46 20.38
N ALA A 578 9.26 -24.70 20.58
CA ALA A 578 9.82 -25.87 19.93
C ALA A 578 9.55 -25.89 18.41
N LEU A 579 8.34 -25.51 17.98
CA LEU A 579 8.00 -25.39 16.57
C LEU A 579 8.71 -24.20 15.91
N GLN A 580 8.90 -23.09 16.63
CA GLN A 580 9.69 -21.96 16.12
C GLN A 580 11.15 -22.34 15.90
N GLN A 581 11.73 -23.16 16.79
CA GLN A 581 13.08 -23.68 16.59
C GLN A 581 13.17 -24.53 15.31
N GLN A 582 12.23 -25.47 15.14
CA GLN A 582 12.22 -26.34 13.97
C GLN A 582 12.01 -25.52 12.68
N PHE A 583 11.18 -24.48 12.73
CA PHE A 583 11.02 -23.50 11.66
C PHE A 583 12.33 -22.78 11.32
N ASN A 584 13.02 -22.21 12.32
CA ASN A 584 14.29 -21.50 12.12
C ASN A 584 15.32 -22.41 11.44
N ARG A 585 15.44 -23.67 11.89
CA ARG A 585 16.34 -24.66 11.29
C ARG A 585 15.96 -25.01 9.86
N TYR A 586 14.66 -25.13 9.57
CA TYR A 586 14.17 -25.43 8.23
C TYR A 586 14.40 -24.28 7.24
N VAL A 587 14.03 -23.04 7.60
CA VAL A 587 14.27 -21.86 6.75
C VAL A 587 15.75 -21.70 6.47
N PHE A 588 16.60 -21.93 7.48
CA PHE A 588 18.04 -21.89 7.29
C PHE A 588 18.53 -22.93 6.28
N LYS A 589 18.06 -24.18 6.38
CA LYS A 589 18.40 -25.25 5.42
C LYS A 589 17.97 -24.88 3.99
N LEU A 590 16.75 -24.35 3.82
CA LEU A 590 16.26 -23.90 2.51
C LEU A 590 17.13 -22.79 1.92
N GLU A 591 17.54 -21.83 2.74
CA GLU A 591 18.38 -20.72 2.32
C GLU A 591 19.76 -21.21 1.85
N GLN A 592 20.36 -22.17 2.57
CA GLN A 592 21.61 -22.82 2.17
C GLN A 592 21.47 -23.56 0.83
N GLN A 593 20.39 -24.34 0.66
CA GLN A 593 20.13 -25.08 -0.57
C GLN A 593 20.00 -24.14 -1.77
N GLU A 594 19.34 -22.99 -1.62
CA GLU A 594 19.26 -21.98 -2.68
C GLU A 594 20.65 -21.42 -3.02
N TYR A 595 21.49 -21.20 -2.02
CA TYR A 595 22.87 -20.72 -2.23
C TYR A 595 23.75 -21.75 -2.94
N GLU A 596 23.63 -23.02 -2.58
CA GLU A 596 24.32 -24.13 -3.24
C GLU A 596 23.85 -24.31 -4.68
N LYS A 597 22.53 -24.26 -4.90
CA LYS A 597 21.91 -24.36 -6.24
C LYS A 597 22.38 -23.25 -7.16
N GLU A 598 22.48 -22.04 -6.65
CA GLU A 598 22.96 -20.87 -7.39
C GLU A 598 24.50 -20.79 -7.43
N GLY A 599 25.20 -21.63 -6.68
CA GLY A 599 26.66 -21.72 -6.66
C GLY A 599 27.34 -20.48 -6.07
N ILE A 600 26.73 -19.83 -5.08
CA ILE A 600 27.26 -18.62 -4.46
C ILE A 600 28.17 -18.94 -3.26
N LEU A 601 29.19 -18.11 -3.04
CA LEU A 601 30.13 -18.27 -1.93
C LEU A 601 29.51 -17.76 -0.62
N TRP A 602 28.85 -18.63 0.13
CA TRP A 602 28.28 -18.27 1.43
C TRP A 602 29.21 -18.67 2.58
N LYS A 603 29.21 -17.85 3.64
CA LYS A 603 29.84 -18.16 4.93
C LYS A 603 28.74 -18.54 5.89
N PHE A 604 29.03 -19.40 6.86
CA PHE A 604 28.10 -19.67 7.96
C PHE A 604 27.72 -18.35 8.63
N ILE A 605 26.44 -18.02 8.57
CA ILE A 605 25.87 -16.85 9.24
C ILE A 605 25.43 -17.35 10.62
N GLU A 606 25.75 -16.61 11.68
CA GLU A 606 25.28 -16.92 13.02
C GLU A 606 23.82 -16.45 13.15
N PHE A 607 22.91 -17.36 13.45
CA PHE A 607 21.47 -17.08 13.54
C PHE A 607 21.00 -17.09 14.99
N PRO A 608 19.95 -16.31 15.32
CA PRO A 608 19.30 -16.41 16.63
C PRO A 608 18.68 -17.81 16.79
N ASP A 609 19.26 -18.61 17.67
CA ASP A 609 18.70 -19.90 18.10
C ASP A 609 18.04 -19.73 19.47
N ASN A 610 16.93 -20.43 19.68
CA ASN A 610 16.14 -20.45 20.90
C ASN A 610 16.27 -21.79 21.67
N GLN A 611 17.30 -22.58 21.35
CA GLN A 611 17.63 -23.81 22.07
C GLN A 611 17.90 -23.57 23.56
N ASP A 612 18.38 -22.39 23.96
CA ASP A 612 18.60 -22.00 25.35
C ASP A 612 17.30 -21.96 26.16
N VAL A 613 16.21 -21.41 25.60
CA VAL A 613 14.88 -21.38 26.21
C VAL A 613 14.30 -22.80 26.30
N LEU A 614 14.42 -23.59 25.23
CA LEU A 614 14.00 -24.99 25.26
C LEU A 614 14.76 -25.79 26.31
N ASN A 615 16.05 -25.51 26.48
CA ASN A 615 16.88 -26.15 27.49
C ASN A 615 16.47 -25.78 28.92
N LEU A 616 16.07 -24.53 29.12
CA LEU A 616 15.52 -24.06 30.39
C LEU A 616 14.23 -24.82 30.75
N ILE A 617 13.34 -25.07 29.78
CA ILE A 617 12.04 -25.69 30.04
C ILE A 617 12.11 -27.23 30.10
N ASP A 618 12.71 -27.88 29.09
CA ASP A 618 12.71 -29.33 28.89
C ASP A 618 14.13 -29.91 28.72
N VAL A 619 14.97 -29.75 29.74
CA VAL A 619 16.19 -30.57 29.89
C VAL A 619 16.02 -31.57 31.02
N LYS A 620 16.47 -32.80 30.73
CA LYS A 620 16.49 -33.88 31.69
C LYS A 620 17.22 -33.45 32.97
N HIS A 621 16.58 -33.64 34.12
CA HIS A 621 17.08 -33.33 35.48
C HIS A 621 17.29 -31.86 35.85
N THR A 622 17.23 -30.90 34.92
CA THR A 622 17.50 -29.49 35.23
C THR A 622 16.47 -28.50 34.71
N GLY A 623 15.67 -28.88 33.71
CA GLY A 623 14.63 -28.03 33.16
C GLY A 623 13.43 -27.88 34.12
N ILE A 624 12.65 -26.82 33.94
CA ILE A 624 11.47 -26.50 34.77
C ILE A 624 10.52 -27.70 34.89
N MET A 625 10.26 -28.40 33.79
CA MET A 625 9.37 -29.57 33.78
C MET A 625 9.91 -30.74 34.62
N ALA A 626 11.22 -30.98 34.57
CA ALA A 626 11.86 -32.03 35.36
C ALA A 626 11.91 -31.68 36.86
N LEU A 627 12.12 -30.40 37.19
CA LEU A 627 12.07 -29.92 38.58
C LEU A 627 10.65 -30.03 39.14
N LEU A 628 9.63 -29.73 38.33
CA LEU A 628 8.23 -29.90 38.72
C LEU A 628 7.90 -31.38 39.00
N ASP A 629 8.37 -32.28 38.15
CA ASP A 629 8.18 -33.73 38.32
C ASP A 629 8.83 -34.25 39.61
N GLU A 630 10.06 -33.79 39.90
CA GLU A 630 10.75 -34.13 41.15
C GLU A 630 9.94 -33.69 42.37
N GLN A 631 9.41 -32.46 42.35
CA GLN A 631 8.58 -31.93 43.44
C GLN A 631 7.22 -32.62 43.55
N CYS A 632 6.65 -33.14 42.46
CA CYS A 632 5.42 -33.93 42.50
C CYS A 632 5.59 -35.26 43.25
N ILE A 633 6.79 -35.84 43.23
CA ILE A 633 7.10 -37.12 43.89
C ILE A 633 7.37 -36.94 45.38
N LEU A 634 7.93 -35.79 45.79
CA LEU A 634 8.34 -35.56 47.17
C LEU A 634 7.13 -35.45 48.13
N PRO A 635 7.09 -36.25 49.22
CA PRO A 635 6.03 -36.16 50.21
C PRO A 635 6.10 -34.80 50.93
N ARG A 636 4.98 -34.07 50.98
CA ARG A 636 4.83 -32.70 51.56
C ARG A 636 5.50 -31.55 50.77
N SER A 637 5.68 -31.70 49.46
CA SER A 637 5.96 -30.55 48.60
C SER A 637 4.72 -29.66 48.43
N THR A 638 4.93 -28.35 48.30
CA THR A 638 3.90 -27.32 48.09
C THR A 638 4.36 -26.42 46.96
N ASP A 639 3.45 -25.76 46.24
CA ASP A 639 3.81 -24.90 45.10
C ASP A 639 4.84 -23.83 45.51
N ASN A 640 4.66 -23.20 46.66
CA ASN A 640 5.61 -22.21 47.23
C ASN A 640 7.03 -22.76 47.44
N LYS A 641 7.18 -24.06 47.75
CA LYS A 641 8.49 -24.71 47.90
C LYS A 641 9.09 -24.98 46.52
N PHE A 642 8.27 -25.42 45.57
CA PHE A 642 8.67 -25.59 44.19
C PHE A 642 9.17 -24.26 43.59
N THR A 643 8.47 -23.14 43.77
CA THR A 643 8.89 -21.83 43.24
C THR A 643 10.23 -21.38 43.81
N ARG A 644 10.44 -21.56 45.12
CA ARG A 644 11.73 -21.23 45.76
C ARG A 644 12.87 -22.12 45.27
N TYR A 645 12.58 -23.40 45.06
CA TYR A 645 13.52 -24.35 44.47
C TYR A 645 13.86 -23.97 43.01
N LEU A 646 12.87 -23.51 42.25
CA LEU A 646 13.02 -22.99 40.89
C LEU A 646 13.96 -21.78 40.87
N TYR A 647 13.76 -20.77 41.73
CA TYR A 647 14.65 -19.61 41.82
C TYR A 647 16.10 -20.03 42.11
N ALA A 648 16.30 -20.92 43.08
CA ALA A 648 17.64 -21.37 43.46
C ALA A 648 18.40 -22.06 42.30
N ARG A 649 17.69 -22.70 41.37
CA ARG A 649 18.28 -23.44 40.25
C ARG A 649 18.39 -22.62 38.97
N CYS A 650 17.41 -21.78 38.67
CA CYS A 650 17.24 -21.09 37.39
C CYS A 650 17.66 -19.62 37.41
N ASP A 651 17.87 -18.97 38.56
CA ASP A 651 18.23 -17.54 38.67
C ASP A 651 19.50 -17.14 37.88
N ARG A 652 20.40 -18.10 37.61
CA ARG A 652 21.64 -17.85 36.84
C ARG A 652 21.44 -17.89 35.33
N HIS A 653 20.27 -18.31 34.84
CA HIS A 653 20.02 -18.47 33.42
C HIS A 653 19.64 -17.13 32.77
N PRO A 654 20.22 -16.74 31.62
CA PRO A 654 19.99 -15.43 31.01
C PRO A 654 18.54 -15.17 30.62
N ARG A 655 17.78 -16.22 30.27
CA ARG A 655 16.36 -16.16 29.87
C ARG A 655 15.37 -16.28 31.02
N PHE A 656 15.84 -16.41 32.26
CA PHE A 656 15.00 -16.53 33.44
C PHE A 656 15.15 -15.29 34.31
N SER A 657 14.04 -14.68 34.73
CA SER A 657 14.07 -13.52 35.61
C SER A 657 12.96 -13.58 36.66
N ALA A 658 13.27 -13.08 37.87
CA ALA A 658 12.31 -12.93 38.95
C ALA A 658 12.73 -11.76 39.84
N SER A 659 12.01 -10.63 39.70
CA SER A 659 12.18 -9.41 40.50
C SER A 659 11.81 -9.64 41.97
N SER A 660 12.27 -8.74 42.85
CA SER A 660 11.97 -8.85 44.28
C SER A 660 10.46 -8.81 44.59
N ALA A 661 9.66 -8.08 43.81
CA ALA A 661 8.20 -8.05 43.94
C ALA A 661 7.59 -9.38 43.51
N GLN A 662 7.94 -9.89 42.32
CA GLN A 662 7.48 -11.19 41.80
C GLN A 662 7.76 -12.35 42.76
N ARG A 663 8.89 -12.33 43.48
CA ARG A 663 9.25 -13.37 44.46
C ARG A 663 8.33 -13.41 45.68
N VAL A 664 7.68 -12.30 46.03
CA VAL A 664 6.69 -12.26 47.12
C VAL A 664 5.42 -12.99 46.69
N ASP A 665 5.02 -12.79 45.44
CA ASP A 665 3.81 -13.35 44.85
C ASP A 665 4.01 -14.73 44.19
N TYR A 666 5.19 -15.34 44.35
CA TYR A 666 5.56 -16.64 43.76
C TYR A 666 5.47 -16.70 42.22
N LEU A 667 5.82 -15.58 41.58
CA LEU A 667 5.84 -15.38 40.12
C LEU A 667 7.26 -15.51 39.56
N PHE A 668 7.38 -15.90 38.28
CA PHE A 668 8.65 -15.84 37.55
C PHE A 668 8.41 -15.51 36.08
N SER A 669 9.43 -15.02 35.38
CA SER A 669 9.33 -14.64 33.98
C SER A 669 10.35 -15.37 33.10
N ILE A 670 9.91 -15.83 31.93
CA ILE A 670 10.76 -16.40 30.88
C ILE A 670 10.78 -15.46 29.68
N GLU A 671 11.96 -15.18 29.16
CA GLU A 671 12.14 -14.49 27.87
C GLU A 671 12.03 -15.49 26.72
N HIS A 672 10.84 -15.59 26.13
CA HIS A 672 10.55 -16.40 24.94
C HIS A 672 10.91 -15.67 23.65
N TYR A 673 10.89 -16.36 22.49
CA TYR A 673 11.12 -15.69 21.20
C TYR A 673 10.15 -14.55 20.89
N ALA A 674 8.93 -14.62 21.43
CA ALA A 674 7.87 -13.62 21.25
C ALA A 674 7.98 -12.43 22.22
N GLY A 675 8.69 -12.59 23.35
CA GLY A 675 8.78 -11.59 24.41
C GLY A 675 8.83 -12.20 25.81
N LEU A 676 8.82 -11.34 26.83
CA LEU A 676 8.83 -11.74 28.24
C LEU A 676 7.42 -12.16 28.68
N VAL A 677 7.28 -13.36 29.26
CA VAL A 677 6.01 -13.86 29.81
C VAL A 677 6.19 -14.18 31.30
N GLU A 678 5.25 -13.70 32.12
CA GLU A 678 5.19 -13.94 33.57
C GLU A 678 4.23 -15.09 33.89
N TYR A 679 4.67 -16.04 34.72
CA TYR A 679 3.91 -17.22 35.11
C TYR A 679 3.70 -17.27 36.63
N ASN A 680 2.49 -17.66 37.05
CA ASN A 680 2.14 -17.99 38.43
C ASN A 680 2.23 -19.50 38.66
N THR A 681 2.93 -19.92 39.72
CA THR A 681 3.15 -21.33 40.10
C THR A 681 2.05 -21.96 40.95
N GLU A 682 1.03 -21.21 41.33
CA GLU A 682 -0.10 -21.69 42.12
C GLU A 682 -0.83 -22.87 41.45
N GLY A 683 -0.99 -23.98 42.18
CA GLY A 683 -1.68 -25.18 41.72
C GLY A 683 -0.88 -26.06 40.76
N TRP A 684 0.40 -25.75 40.46
CA TRP A 684 1.19 -26.50 39.46
C TRP A 684 1.41 -27.95 39.84
N LEU A 685 1.71 -28.25 41.12
CA LEU A 685 1.96 -29.62 41.55
C LEU A 685 0.71 -30.51 41.39
N GLU A 686 -0.47 -29.94 41.64
CA GLU A 686 -1.74 -30.64 41.49
C GLU A 686 -2.08 -30.85 40.01
N LYS A 687 -1.97 -29.79 39.21
CA LYS A 687 -2.18 -29.82 37.76
C LYS A 687 -1.26 -30.81 37.05
N ASN A 688 -0.01 -30.90 37.47
CA ASN A 688 0.96 -31.80 36.86
C ASN A 688 0.77 -33.28 37.27
N LYS A 689 0.19 -33.53 38.45
CA LYS A 689 -0.13 -34.89 38.89
C LYS A 689 -1.26 -35.50 38.05
N ASP A 690 -2.32 -34.74 37.78
CA ASP A 690 -3.53 -35.12 37.01
C ASP A 690 -3.94 -36.59 37.22
N GLN A 691 -4.01 -37.01 38.49
CA GLN A 691 -4.30 -38.37 38.90
C GLN A 691 -5.63 -38.43 39.62
N LEU A 692 -6.45 -39.40 39.24
CA LEU A 692 -7.68 -39.71 39.93
C LEU A 692 -7.37 -40.52 41.20
N PRO A 693 -7.94 -40.16 42.37
CA PRO A 693 -7.79 -40.96 43.58
C PRO A 693 -8.15 -42.43 43.34
N ALA A 694 -7.40 -43.36 43.94
CA ALA A 694 -7.59 -44.80 43.74
C ALA A 694 -9.03 -45.27 44.04
N SER A 695 -9.65 -44.72 45.09
CA SER A 695 -11.06 -44.98 45.45
C SER A 695 -12.04 -44.53 44.36
N ALA A 696 -11.78 -43.40 43.71
CA ALA A 696 -12.60 -42.92 42.60
C ALA A 696 -12.35 -43.72 41.30
N ALA A 697 -11.14 -44.23 41.08
CA ALA A 697 -10.87 -45.14 39.96
C ALA A 697 -11.52 -46.52 40.15
N GLU A 698 -11.57 -47.04 41.38
CA GLU A 698 -12.32 -48.26 41.71
C GLU A 698 -13.83 -48.06 41.56
N LEU A 699 -14.34 -46.88 41.93
CA LEU A 699 -15.74 -46.52 41.74
C LEU A 699 -16.15 -46.59 40.25
N ILE A 700 -15.33 -46.05 39.35
CA ILE A 700 -15.57 -46.12 37.91
C ILE A 700 -15.69 -47.57 37.42
N LYS A 701 -14.88 -48.49 37.98
CA LYS A 701 -14.93 -49.92 37.63
C LYS A 701 -16.18 -50.64 38.15
N SER A 702 -16.82 -50.11 39.19
CA SER A 702 -18.03 -50.67 39.80
C SER A 702 -19.34 -50.19 39.13
N SER A 703 -19.24 -49.39 38.07
CA SER A 703 -20.38 -48.82 37.38
C SER A 703 -21.09 -49.83 36.47
N ASP A 704 -22.42 -49.76 36.44
CA ASP A 704 -23.28 -50.49 35.50
C ASP A 704 -23.46 -49.74 34.16
N PHE A 705 -22.72 -48.65 33.94
CA PHE A 705 -22.80 -47.85 32.72
C PHE A 705 -21.69 -48.24 31.73
N ASP A 706 -22.06 -48.96 30.65
CA ASP A 706 -21.13 -49.51 29.66
C ASP A 706 -20.12 -48.48 29.12
N LEU A 707 -20.57 -47.27 28.76
CA LEU A 707 -19.68 -46.22 28.27
C LEU A 707 -18.65 -45.81 29.34
N LEU A 708 -19.01 -45.81 30.63
CA LEU A 708 -18.09 -45.47 31.70
C LEU A 708 -16.98 -46.54 31.84
N LEU A 709 -17.31 -47.80 31.62
CA LEU A 709 -16.36 -48.90 31.59
C LEU A 709 -15.43 -48.82 30.36
N ASP A 710 -15.98 -48.47 29.20
CA ASP A 710 -15.21 -48.27 27.96
C ASP A 710 -14.19 -47.14 28.10
N ILE A 711 -14.57 -46.00 28.69
CA ILE A 711 -13.65 -44.86 28.87
C ILE A 711 -12.63 -45.08 29.99
N ASN A 712 -12.87 -46.02 30.91
CA ASN A 712 -11.98 -46.26 32.06
C ASN A 712 -10.54 -46.60 31.65
N ARG A 713 -10.33 -47.17 30.45
CA ARG A 713 -8.99 -47.43 29.89
C ARG A 713 -8.15 -46.17 29.67
N PHE A 714 -8.79 -45.01 29.56
CA PHE A 714 -8.14 -43.70 29.40
C PHE A 714 -7.91 -42.98 30.73
N VAL A 715 -8.51 -43.45 31.82
CA VAL A 715 -8.43 -42.82 33.14
C VAL A 715 -7.12 -43.17 33.83
N ARG A 716 -6.43 -42.17 34.39
CA ARG A 716 -5.19 -42.33 35.16
C ARG A 716 -5.49 -42.42 36.65
N ALA A 717 -5.22 -43.58 37.25
CA ALA A 717 -5.42 -43.81 38.69
C ALA A 717 -4.14 -43.59 39.49
N GLU A 718 -4.27 -43.14 40.74
CA GLU A 718 -3.18 -43.20 41.72
C GLU A 718 -2.77 -44.67 41.98
N GLY A 719 -1.47 -44.98 41.93
CA GLY A 719 -0.92 -46.30 42.27
C GLY A 719 -0.83 -47.33 41.13
N SER A 720 -1.40 -47.05 39.95
CA SER A 720 -1.25 -47.91 38.76
C SER A 720 0.16 -47.79 38.16
N GLY A 721 1.12 -48.48 38.76
CA GLY A 721 2.53 -48.48 38.32
C GLY A 721 3.56 -48.65 39.43
N ALA A 722 3.18 -48.87 40.69
CA ALA A 722 4.12 -49.09 41.79
C ALA A 722 4.75 -50.50 41.75
N GLY A 723 5.49 -50.82 40.69
CA GLY A 723 6.51 -51.87 40.73
C GLY A 723 7.72 -51.35 41.48
N ARG A 724 8.19 -52.10 42.50
CA ARG A 724 9.46 -51.82 43.19
C ARG A 724 10.60 -51.71 42.16
N GLY A 725 11.05 -50.48 41.87
CA GLY A 725 12.33 -50.21 41.21
C GLY A 725 12.33 -49.38 39.93
N THR A 726 11.20 -49.04 39.30
CA THR A 726 11.21 -48.27 38.05
C THR A 726 10.04 -47.29 37.91
N VAL A 727 10.40 -46.00 37.86
CA VAL A 727 9.66 -44.81 37.36
C VAL A 727 8.24 -44.63 37.90
N ALA A 728 8.11 -43.65 38.81
CA ALA A 728 6.86 -43.05 39.26
C ALA A 728 5.86 -42.81 38.11
N THR A 729 4.56 -42.84 38.45
CA THR A 729 3.45 -42.53 37.54
C THR A 729 3.78 -41.31 36.65
N LYS A 730 3.64 -41.46 35.33
CA LYS A 730 4.05 -40.43 34.35
C LYS A 730 3.18 -39.17 34.50
N SER A 731 3.79 -38.07 34.92
CA SER A 731 3.17 -36.73 35.06
C SER A 731 2.66 -36.16 33.74
N VAL A 732 1.82 -35.12 33.79
CA VAL A 732 1.31 -34.43 32.60
C VAL A 732 2.46 -33.83 31.80
N SER A 733 3.37 -33.11 32.45
CA SER A 733 4.55 -32.51 31.82
C SER A 733 5.40 -33.55 31.08
N PHE A 734 5.65 -34.70 31.69
CA PHE A 734 6.45 -35.77 31.07
C PHE A 734 5.77 -36.32 29.81
N GLN A 735 4.47 -36.56 29.89
CA GLN A 735 3.70 -37.09 28.77
C GLN A 735 3.59 -36.08 27.64
N PHE A 736 3.35 -34.82 27.97
CA PHE A 736 3.29 -33.73 27.01
C PHE A 736 4.65 -33.51 26.33
N ALA A 737 5.74 -33.44 27.09
CA ALA A 737 7.08 -33.32 26.52
C ALA A 737 7.43 -34.52 25.63
N LYS A 738 6.99 -35.73 26.00
CA LYS A 738 7.14 -36.91 25.13
C LYS A 738 6.34 -36.77 23.83
N GLN A 739 5.07 -36.38 23.90
CA GLN A 739 4.20 -36.16 22.73
C GLN A 739 4.79 -35.10 21.80
N LEU A 740 5.26 -33.98 22.34
CA LEU A 740 5.87 -32.91 21.56
C LEU A 740 7.16 -33.36 20.88
N ARG A 741 8.01 -34.16 21.55
CA ARG A 741 9.21 -34.73 20.93
C ARG A 741 8.85 -35.66 19.77
N THR A 742 7.81 -36.48 19.92
CA THR A 742 7.30 -37.33 18.83
C THR A 742 6.79 -36.49 17.65
N LEU A 743 5.95 -35.49 17.92
CA LEU A 743 5.41 -34.58 16.91
C LEU A 743 6.54 -33.87 16.15
N ARG A 744 7.52 -33.32 16.87
CA ARG A 744 8.69 -32.67 16.29
C ARG A 744 9.50 -33.63 15.41
N SER A 745 9.77 -34.84 15.90
CA SER A 745 10.50 -35.85 15.12
C SER A 745 9.78 -36.20 13.83
N ARG A 746 8.44 -36.24 13.85
CA ARG A 746 7.61 -36.50 12.67
C ARG A 746 7.68 -35.34 11.67
N ILE A 747 7.57 -34.10 12.14
CA ILE A 747 7.67 -32.93 11.28
C ILE A 747 9.08 -32.83 10.65
N GLU A 748 10.13 -33.20 11.39
CA GLU A 748 11.51 -33.19 10.90
C GLU A 748 11.77 -34.20 9.76
N THR A 749 10.99 -35.28 9.65
CA THR A 749 11.06 -36.22 8.53
C THR A 749 10.21 -35.80 7.33
N THR A 750 9.31 -34.83 7.50
CA THR A 750 8.46 -34.29 6.43
C THR A 750 9.03 -33.01 5.82
N VAL A 751 8.46 -32.57 4.69
CA VAL A 751 8.66 -31.21 4.18
C VAL A 751 7.57 -30.28 4.75
N PRO A 752 7.93 -29.32 5.63
CA PRO A 752 6.96 -28.43 6.26
C PRO A 752 6.60 -27.20 5.42
N HIS A 753 5.32 -26.85 5.41
CA HIS A 753 4.72 -25.65 4.81
C HIS A 753 4.07 -24.83 5.91
N TYR A 754 4.33 -23.52 5.99
CA TYR A 754 3.88 -22.70 7.12
C TYR A 754 2.80 -21.71 6.71
N ILE A 755 1.69 -21.71 7.46
CA ILE A 755 0.62 -20.72 7.33
C ILE A 755 0.47 -19.98 8.68
N ARG A 756 0.69 -18.67 8.65
CA ARG A 756 0.54 -17.78 9.80
C ARG A 756 -0.75 -16.96 9.63
N CYS A 757 -1.75 -17.28 10.43
CA CYS A 757 -3.01 -16.56 10.49
C CYS A 757 -2.88 -15.36 11.44
N LEU A 758 -3.40 -14.19 11.02
CA LEU A 758 -3.40 -12.96 11.79
C LEU A 758 -4.83 -12.43 12.00
N LYS A 759 -5.12 -11.98 13.21
CA LYS A 759 -6.37 -11.32 13.61
C LYS A 759 -6.22 -9.81 13.44
N PRO A 760 -7.02 -9.13 12.60
CA PRO A 760 -6.83 -7.70 12.33
C PRO A 760 -7.25 -6.78 13.49
N ASN A 761 -8.20 -7.19 14.33
CA ASN A 761 -8.70 -6.41 15.47
C ASN A 761 -9.38 -7.31 16.50
N ASP A 762 -9.46 -6.87 17.76
CA ASP A 762 -10.12 -7.61 18.84
C ASP A 762 -11.65 -7.47 18.89
N GLU A 763 -12.18 -6.42 18.26
CA GLU A 763 -13.62 -6.12 18.16
C GLU A 763 -14.39 -7.07 17.23
N LEU A 764 -13.69 -7.98 16.56
CA LEU A 764 -14.24 -8.95 15.58
C LEU A 764 -14.97 -8.26 14.41
N CYS A 765 -14.58 -7.03 14.07
CA CYS A 765 -15.21 -6.21 13.05
C CYS A 765 -14.53 -6.38 11.68
N PRO A 766 -15.30 -6.45 10.57
CA PRO A 766 -14.73 -6.40 9.23
C PRO A 766 -14.14 -5.03 8.91
N ASP A 767 -13.22 -4.97 7.94
CA ASP A 767 -12.62 -3.73 7.41
C ASP A 767 -11.93 -2.84 8.45
N TYR A 768 -11.58 -3.41 9.61
CA TYR A 768 -10.89 -2.72 10.70
C TYR A 768 -9.53 -3.36 10.97
N PHE A 769 -8.46 -2.62 10.66
CA PHE A 769 -7.08 -3.09 10.83
C PHE A 769 -6.42 -2.33 11.97
N GLU A 770 -6.16 -3.01 13.09
CA GLU A 770 -5.50 -2.45 14.25
C GLU A 770 -3.98 -2.69 14.20
N PRO A 771 -3.17 -1.64 14.00
CA PRO A 771 -1.72 -1.79 13.82
C PRO A 771 -1.01 -2.46 14.99
N LYS A 772 -1.42 -2.13 16.22
CA LYS A 772 -0.79 -2.64 17.44
C LYS A 772 -0.94 -4.15 17.57
N ASN A 773 -2.15 -4.65 17.37
CA ASN A 773 -2.48 -6.06 17.47
C ASN A 773 -1.78 -6.90 16.39
N ILE A 774 -1.72 -6.41 15.15
CA ILE A 774 -1.00 -7.11 14.07
C ILE A 774 0.51 -7.16 14.34
N VAL A 775 1.11 -6.08 14.84
CA VAL A 775 2.53 -6.06 15.18
C VAL A 775 2.87 -7.08 16.25
N GLU A 776 2.05 -7.16 17.31
CA GLU A 776 2.24 -8.12 18.39
C GLU A 776 2.14 -9.55 17.84
N GLN A 777 1.15 -9.84 17.01
CA GLN A 777 1.02 -11.14 16.35
C GLN A 777 2.14 -11.46 15.37
N LEU A 778 2.72 -10.48 14.68
CA LEU A 778 3.89 -10.71 13.80
C LEU A 778 5.14 -11.08 14.61
N ARG A 779 5.28 -10.54 15.83
CA ARG A 779 6.32 -10.93 16.80
C ARG A 779 6.04 -12.33 17.33
N CYS A 780 4.85 -12.56 17.88
CA CYS A 780 4.40 -13.85 18.43
C CYS A 780 4.28 -14.97 17.41
N GLY A 781 4.11 -14.67 16.12
CA GLY A 781 4.05 -15.64 15.03
C GLY A 781 5.42 -16.01 14.45
N GLY A 782 6.50 -15.42 14.96
CA GLY A 782 7.88 -15.67 14.51
C GLY A 782 8.17 -15.17 13.09
N VAL A 783 7.27 -14.36 12.51
CA VAL A 783 7.42 -13.82 11.14
C VAL A 783 8.59 -12.86 11.07
N LEU A 784 8.77 -12.03 12.11
CA LEU A 784 9.90 -11.10 12.18
C LEU A 784 11.25 -11.83 12.35
N GLU A 785 11.27 -12.96 13.04
CA GLU A 785 12.47 -13.81 13.14
C GLU A 785 12.80 -14.46 11.80
N ALA A 786 11.81 -14.98 11.08
CA ALA A 786 11.98 -15.48 9.71
C ALA A 786 12.60 -14.41 8.80
N VAL A 787 12.07 -13.19 8.89
CA VAL A 787 12.57 -12.02 8.19
C VAL A 787 14.01 -11.68 8.60
N ARG A 788 14.35 -11.75 9.90
CA ARG A 788 15.72 -11.53 10.39
C ARG A 788 16.69 -12.55 9.82
N VAL A 789 16.30 -13.84 9.77
CA VAL A 789 17.06 -14.92 9.13
C VAL A 789 17.28 -14.60 7.64
N SER A 790 16.22 -14.24 6.91
CA SER A 790 16.35 -13.85 5.49
C SER A 790 17.22 -12.61 5.28
N ARG A 791 17.24 -11.67 6.22
CA ARG A 791 18.07 -10.45 6.17
C ARG A 791 19.55 -10.70 6.43
N ALA A 792 19.87 -11.69 7.28
CA ALA A 792 21.26 -12.01 7.60
C ALA A 792 21.99 -12.62 6.38
N GLY A 793 21.23 -13.24 5.48
CA GLY A 793 21.67 -13.70 4.17
C GLY A 793 21.69 -12.62 3.08
N TYR A 794 21.15 -12.96 1.91
CA TYR A 794 20.96 -12.07 0.77
C TYR A 794 19.45 -11.81 0.56
N PRO A 795 18.88 -10.80 1.24
CA PRO A 795 17.44 -10.56 1.23
C PRO A 795 16.93 -10.11 -0.14
N THR A 796 17.72 -9.32 -0.86
CA THR A 796 17.30 -8.78 -2.16
C THR A 796 17.87 -9.63 -3.29
N ARG A 797 16.97 -10.18 -4.11
CA ARG A 797 17.31 -11.08 -5.21
C ARG A 797 16.63 -10.61 -6.48
N TYR A 798 17.39 -10.53 -7.57
CA TYR A 798 16.85 -10.19 -8.88
C TYR A 798 17.25 -11.22 -9.91
N PRO A 799 16.32 -11.72 -10.75
CA PRO A 799 16.69 -12.34 -12.01
C PRO A 799 17.61 -11.42 -12.83
N HIS A 800 18.55 -12.00 -13.59
CA HIS A 800 19.57 -11.23 -14.33
C HIS A 800 18.96 -10.22 -15.31
N ASP A 801 17.87 -10.58 -16.00
CA ASP A 801 17.12 -9.73 -16.93
C ASP A 801 16.45 -8.55 -16.21
N VAL A 802 15.79 -8.79 -15.08
CA VAL A 802 15.16 -7.74 -14.28
C VAL A 802 16.20 -6.79 -13.69
N PHE A 803 17.33 -7.33 -13.22
CA PHE A 803 18.43 -6.54 -12.66
C PHE A 803 19.02 -5.61 -13.71
N THR A 804 19.35 -6.15 -14.89
CA THR A 804 19.91 -5.35 -15.99
C THR A 804 18.92 -4.29 -16.47
N ALA A 805 17.65 -4.64 -16.67
CA ALA A 805 16.61 -3.69 -17.08
C ALA A 805 16.40 -2.55 -16.07
N ARG A 806 16.57 -2.82 -14.77
CA ARG A 806 16.43 -1.81 -13.71
C ARG A 806 17.65 -0.90 -13.59
N TYR A 807 18.86 -1.47 -13.67
CA TYR A 807 20.12 -0.78 -13.39
C TYR A 807 20.93 -0.41 -14.64
N TYR A 808 20.36 -0.56 -15.85
CA TYR A 808 21.04 -0.25 -17.12
C TYR A 808 21.69 1.14 -17.17
N ILE A 809 21.10 2.15 -16.51
CA ILE A 809 21.62 3.52 -16.46
C ILE A 809 22.98 3.64 -15.76
N LEU A 810 23.33 2.65 -14.92
CA LEU A 810 24.62 2.56 -14.26
C LEU A 810 25.70 1.94 -15.15
N GLY A 811 25.29 1.24 -16.22
CA GLY A 811 26.18 0.60 -17.20
C GLY A 811 26.89 1.61 -18.11
N ASN A 812 27.98 1.17 -18.73
CA ASN A 812 28.74 2.01 -19.65
C ASN A 812 28.12 1.99 -21.04
N ARG A 813 28.15 3.14 -21.73
CA ARG A 813 27.48 3.34 -23.04
C ARG A 813 28.04 2.49 -24.19
N LYS A 814 29.11 1.71 -23.97
CA LYS A 814 29.73 0.81 -24.95
C LYS A 814 29.07 -0.58 -24.97
N ASP A 815 28.30 -0.91 -23.94
CA ASP A 815 27.63 -2.21 -23.80
C ASP A 815 26.21 -2.11 -24.39
N ASN A 816 26.13 -2.10 -25.73
CA ASN A 816 24.88 -1.93 -26.47
C ASN A 816 24.09 -3.26 -26.52
N GLY A 817 23.44 -3.59 -25.41
CA GLY A 817 22.38 -4.60 -25.36
C GLY A 817 22.09 -5.09 -23.94
N PRO A 818 20.85 -5.45 -23.59
CA PRO A 818 20.61 -6.24 -22.38
C PRO A 818 21.37 -7.55 -22.53
N ALA A 819 22.43 -7.71 -21.75
CA ALA A 819 23.25 -8.92 -21.70
C ALA A 819 22.34 -10.14 -21.43
N LYS A 820 22.21 -11.04 -22.42
CA LYS A 820 21.35 -12.23 -22.29
C LYS A 820 22.06 -13.38 -21.55
N ASN A 821 23.38 -13.34 -21.44
CA ASN A 821 24.20 -14.42 -20.88
C ASN A 821 25.02 -13.96 -19.66
N ARG A 822 25.32 -14.90 -18.75
CA ARG A 822 26.12 -14.69 -17.52
C ARG A 822 27.51 -14.09 -17.80
N GLU A 823 28.14 -14.47 -18.91
CA GLU A 823 29.48 -14.01 -19.30
C GLU A 823 29.49 -12.54 -19.75
N ASP A 824 28.47 -12.11 -20.49
CA ASP A 824 28.29 -10.71 -20.91
C ASP A 824 27.99 -9.80 -19.70
N PHE A 825 27.27 -10.32 -18.69
CA PHE A 825 27.01 -9.61 -17.44
C PHE A 825 28.26 -9.43 -16.57
N LEU A 826 29.16 -10.43 -16.57
CA LEU A 826 30.45 -10.36 -15.87
C LEU A 826 31.43 -9.38 -16.54
N ALA A 827 31.26 -9.08 -17.83
CA ALA A 827 32.07 -8.13 -18.58
C ALA A 827 31.72 -6.65 -18.30
N LEU A 828 30.56 -6.37 -17.70
CA LEU A 828 30.20 -5.03 -17.24
C LEU A 828 31.18 -4.61 -16.13
N ASP A 829 31.66 -3.37 -16.07
CA ASP A 829 32.52 -2.83 -14.98
C ASP A 829 31.76 -2.61 -13.64
N PHE A 830 30.58 -3.22 -13.53
CA PHE A 830 29.66 -3.06 -12.40
C PHE A 830 29.91 -4.05 -11.23
N PRO A 831 30.20 -5.35 -11.48
CA PRO A 831 30.51 -6.33 -10.45
C PRO A 831 31.80 -5.99 -9.69
N SER A 832 32.83 -5.46 -10.36
CA SER A 832 34.09 -5.02 -9.74
C SER A 832 33.88 -3.92 -8.70
N ARG A 833 32.97 -2.97 -8.95
CA ARG A 833 32.63 -1.88 -8.03
C ARG A 833 31.71 -2.32 -6.88
N CYS A 834 30.83 -3.29 -7.12
CA CYS A 834 29.80 -3.72 -6.15
C CYS A 834 30.16 -4.99 -5.37
N ALA A 835 31.08 -5.83 -5.83
CA ALA A 835 31.54 -7.03 -5.13
C ALA A 835 32.19 -6.70 -3.78
N VAL A 836 32.81 -5.51 -3.66
CA VAL A 836 33.37 -4.99 -2.40
C VAL A 836 32.26 -4.67 -1.36
N ALA A 837 31.00 -4.57 -1.78
CA ALA A 837 29.86 -4.16 -0.94
C ALA A 837 28.89 -5.30 -0.56
N GLY A 838 29.17 -6.56 -0.94
CA GLY A 838 28.30 -7.70 -0.65
C GLY A 838 27.29 -8.06 -1.74
N LEU A 839 27.66 -7.86 -3.01
CA LEU A 839 26.96 -8.40 -4.18
C LEU A 839 27.53 -9.77 -4.56
N GLN A 840 26.68 -10.76 -4.80
CA GLN A 840 27.06 -12.07 -5.33
C GLN A 840 26.23 -12.46 -6.55
N LEU A 841 26.87 -13.16 -7.48
CA LEU A 841 26.25 -13.61 -8.72
C LEU A 841 26.01 -15.12 -8.65
N GLY A 842 24.74 -15.48 -8.69
CA GLY A 842 24.30 -16.84 -8.86
C GLY A 842 24.31 -17.28 -10.33
N ARG A 843 23.83 -18.49 -10.58
CA ARG A 843 23.62 -19.02 -11.93
C ARG A 843 22.52 -18.26 -12.66
N THR A 844 21.39 -17.99 -12.00
CA THR A 844 20.20 -17.37 -12.62
C THR A 844 19.80 -16.03 -12.00
N LYS A 845 20.32 -15.70 -10.81
CA LYS A 845 19.95 -14.50 -10.07
C LYS A 845 21.16 -13.72 -9.55
N VAL A 846 20.96 -12.44 -9.30
CA VAL A 846 21.86 -11.54 -8.55
C VAL A 846 21.39 -11.46 -7.10
N PHE A 847 22.31 -11.64 -6.16
CA PHE A 847 22.09 -11.62 -4.72
C PHE A 847 22.74 -10.39 -4.10
N LEU A 848 21.98 -9.60 -3.35
CA LEU A 848 22.45 -8.33 -2.77
C LEU A 848 22.23 -8.31 -1.27
N ARG A 849 23.28 -7.92 -0.54
CA ARG A 849 23.15 -7.45 0.85
C ARG A 849 22.62 -6.02 0.87
N ARG A 850 22.08 -5.62 2.03
CA ARG A 850 21.52 -4.28 2.25
C ARG A 850 22.48 -3.16 1.84
N GLU A 851 23.74 -3.22 2.29
CA GLU A 851 24.72 -2.18 1.97
C GLU A 851 25.05 -2.08 0.47
N ALA A 852 25.00 -3.20 -0.26
CA ALA A 852 25.18 -3.20 -1.70
C ALA A 852 23.96 -2.56 -2.38
N PHE A 853 22.76 -2.97 -1.98
CA PHE A 853 21.50 -2.44 -2.52
C PHE A 853 21.39 -0.92 -2.32
N ASP A 854 21.59 -0.44 -1.09
CA ASP A 854 21.49 0.99 -0.75
C ASP A 854 22.50 1.82 -1.56
N ARG A 855 23.73 1.32 -1.75
CA ARG A 855 24.75 1.97 -2.59
C ARG A 855 24.37 2.02 -4.07
N ILE A 856 23.83 0.94 -4.61
CA ILE A 856 23.42 0.86 -6.02
C ILE A 856 22.25 1.81 -6.30
N GLU A 857 21.24 1.86 -5.41
CA GLU A 857 20.12 2.79 -5.56
C GLU A 857 20.54 4.26 -5.35
N ALA A 858 21.50 4.54 -4.46
CA ALA A 858 22.08 5.88 -4.34
C ALA A 858 22.78 6.33 -5.62
N MET A 859 23.62 5.48 -6.22
CA MET A 859 24.28 5.77 -7.51
C MET A 859 23.25 5.97 -8.63
N ARG A 860 22.18 5.16 -8.65
CA ARG A 860 21.10 5.28 -9.63
C ARG A 860 20.38 6.61 -9.49
N SER A 861 20.02 6.98 -8.26
CA SER A 861 19.36 8.25 -7.93
C SER A 861 20.22 9.45 -8.32
N GLU A 862 21.53 9.39 -8.08
CA GLU A 862 22.49 10.42 -8.49
C GLU A 862 22.53 10.57 -10.02
N LYS A 863 22.61 9.46 -10.77
CA LYS A 863 22.57 9.49 -12.24
C LYS A 863 21.27 10.07 -12.78
N PHE A 864 20.12 9.70 -12.20
CA PHE A 864 18.82 10.30 -12.56
C PHE A 864 18.80 11.79 -12.27
N PHE A 865 19.32 12.22 -11.11
CA PHE A 865 19.40 13.63 -10.74
C PHE A 865 20.27 14.41 -11.73
N MET A 866 21.44 13.90 -12.11
CA MET A 866 22.32 14.55 -13.10
C MET A 866 21.67 14.63 -14.49
N ALA A 867 20.97 13.57 -14.92
CA ALA A 867 20.25 13.55 -16.19
C ALA A 867 19.11 14.58 -16.19
N ALA A 868 18.31 14.62 -15.12
CA ALA A 868 17.25 15.60 -14.93
C ALA A 868 17.82 17.03 -14.92
N ALA A 869 18.90 17.28 -14.19
CA ALA A 869 19.56 18.59 -14.14
C ALA A 869 20.08 19.04 -15.51
N THR A 870 20.58 18.12 -16.33
CA THR A 870 21.03 18.41 -17.71
C THR A 870 19.87 18.83 -18.59
N ILE A 871 18.76 18.08 -18.56
CA ILE A 871 17.54 18.40 -19.31
C ILE A 871 16.97 19.74 -18.85
N GLN A 872 16.82 19.92 -17.54
CA GLN A 872 16.32 21.16 -16.94
C GLN A 872 17.21 22.37 -17.30
N LYS A 873 18.53 22.23 -17.29
CA LYS A 873 19.47 23.29 -17.70
C LYS A 873 19.25 23.71 -19.15
N VAL A 874 19.08 22.76 -20.07
CA VAL A 874 18.87 23.04 -21.49
C VAL A 874 17.52 23.72 -21.72
N ILE A 875 16.45 23.22 -21.09
CA ILE A 875 15.10 23.79 -21.21
C ILE A 875 15.07 25.22 -20.64
N ARG A 876 15.58 25.43 -19.42
CA ARG A 876 15.68 26.77 -18.81
C ARG A 876 16.52 27.71 -19.68
N GLY A 877 17.64 27.22 -20.22
CA GLY A 877 18.47 27.98 -21.14
C GLY A 877 17.75 28.39 -22.42
N ARG A 878 16.96 27.49 -23.03
CA ARG A 878 16.14 27.78 -24.21
C ARG A 878 15.08 28.83 -23.90
N GLN A 879 14.36 28.68 -22.78
CA GLN A 879 13.31 29.60 -22.37
C GLN A 879 13.84 31.03 -22.16
N ILE A 880 14.96 31.18 -21.46
CA ILE A 880 15.59 32.49 -21.25
C ILE A 880 16.09 33.11 -22.56
N ARG A 881 16.64 32.31 -23.50
CA ARG A 881 17.06 32.84 -24.80
C ARG A 881 15.88 33.37 -25.62
N LEU A 882 14.75 32.66 -25.61
CA LEU A 882 13.52 33.11 -26.29
C LEU A 882 13.01 34.42 -25.68
N TRP A 883 12.91 34.49 -24.35
CA TRP A 883 12.50 35.73 -23.67
C TRP A 883 13.46 36.89 -23.95
N TYR A 884 14.76 36.63 -23.97
CA TYR A 884 15.75 37.65 -24.30
C TYR A 884 15.63 38.14 -25.75
N THR A 885 15.39 37.23 -26.71
CA THR A 885 15.18 37.63 -28.12
C THR A 885 13.93 38.47 -28.28
N ASP A 886 12.84 38.12 -27.61
CA ASP A 886 11.59 38.87 -27.66
C ASP A 886 11.75 40.27 -27.03
N MET A 887 12.38 40.33 -25.86
CA MET A 887 12.69 41.59 -25.19
C MET A 887 13.61 42.49 -26.03
N ARG A 888 14.63 41.91 -26.66
CA ARG A 888 15.53 42.64 -27.56
C ARG A 888 14.79 43.15 -28.80
N TYR A 889 13.92 42.34 -29.38
CA TYR A 889 13.12 42.75 -30.55
C TYR A 889 12.18 43.92 -30.20
N ALA A 890 11.49 43.85 -29.06
CA ALA A 890 10.68 44.94 -28.55
C ALA A 890 11.50 46.23 -28.32
N ALA A 891 12.70 46.11 -27.72
CA ALA A 891 13.58 47.25 -27.51
C ALA A 891 14.04 47.91 -28.84
N ILE A 892 14.36 47.10 -29.85
CA ILE A 892 14.73 47.60 -31.19
C ILE A 892 13.56 48.36 -31.82
N ILE A 893 12.33 47.84 -31.73
CA ILE A 893 11.12 48.52 -32.26
C ILE A 893 10.97 49.90 -31.61
N VAL A 894 11.03 49.96 -30.27
CA VAL A 894 10.91 51.22 -29.52
C VAL A 894 12.01 52.20 -29.91
N GLN A 895 13.26 51.73 -30.02
CA GLN A 895 14.40 52.56 -30.44
C GLN A 895 14.24 53.09 -31.87
N CYS A 896 13.77 52.26 -32.80
CA CYS A 896 13.49 52.67 -34.18
C CYS A 896 12.40 53.75 -34.22
N PHE A 897 11.30 53.56 -33.48
CA PHE A 897 10.23 54.55 -33.39
C PHE A 897 10.72 55.88 -32.82
N LEU A 898 11.51 55.85 -31.74
CA LEU A 898 12.11 57.05 -31.16
C LEU A 898 13.07 57.76 -32.13
N ARG A 899 13.90 57.02 -32.86
CA ARG A 899 14.79 57.58 -33.89
C ARG A 899 14.01 58.27 -35.00
N ILE A 900 12.91 57.67 -35.47
CA ILE A 900 11.99 58.29 -36.44
C ILE A 900 11.41 59.58 -35.87
N LYS A 901 10.91 59.57 -34.62
CA LYS A 901 10.37 60.78 -33.98
C LYS A 901 11.39 61.90 -33.81
N ILE A 902 12.64 61.57 -33.51
CA ILE A 902 13.73 62.55 -33.46
C ILE A 902 14.00 63.14 -34.85
N ALA A 903 14.02 62.30 -35.90
CA ALA A 903 14.21 62.74 -37.28
C ALA A 903 13.05 63.63 -37.77
N GLU A 904 11.79 63.28 -37.48
CA GLU A 904 10.61 64.10 -37.79
C GLU A 904 10.68 65.48 -37.13
N ARG A 905 11.11 65.55 -35.85
CA ARG A 905 11.29 66.82 -35.15
C ARG A 905 12.39 67.67 -35.80
N ARG A 906 13.52 67.08 -36.17
CA ARG A 906 14.62 67.78 -36.88
C ARG A 906 14.17 68.28 -38.25
N LEU A 907 13.46 67.46 -39.02
CA LEU A 907 12.93 67.85 -40.33
C LEU A 907 11.92 69.00 -40.21
N SER A 908 11.05 68.95 -39.20
CA SER A 908 10.07 70.01 -38.93
C SER A 908 10.77 71.32 -38.58
N ALA A 909 11.80 71.29 -37.73
CA ALA A 909 12.61 72.47 -37.41
C ALA A 909 13.30 73.05 -38.66
N GLU A 910 13.85 72.18 -39.52
CA GLU A 910 14.50 72.61 -40.77
C GLU A 910 13.50 73.18 -41.79
N ARG A 911 12.28 72.62 -41.88
CA ARG A 911 11.19 73.17 -42.69
C ARG A 911 10.79 74.57 -42.21
N VAL A 912 10.62 74.76 -40.90
CA VAL A 912 10.33 76.07 -40.30
C VAL A 912 11.46 77.06 -40.58
N ARG A 913 12.73 76.65 -40.44
CA ARG A 913 13.90 77.47 -40.75
C ARG A 913 13.93 77.87 -42.23
N ARG A 914 13.72 76.93 -43.16
CA ARG A 914 13.64 77.22 -44.60
C ARG A 914 12.50 78.17 -44.94
N ALA A 915 11.31 77.96 -44.37
CA ALA A 915 10.18 78.86 -44.54
C ALA A 915 10.53 80.27 -44.07
N ALA A 916 11.15 80.41 -42.89
CA ALA A 916 11.62 81.70 -42.38
C ALA A 916 12.64 82.36 -43.33
N ILE A 917 13.62 81.61 -43.85
CA ILE A 917 14.60 82.12 -44.81
C ILE A 917 13.92 82.59 -46.11
N ILE A 918 12.99 81.81 -46.67
CA ILE A 918 12.26 82.18 -47.90
C ILE A 918 11.46 83.46 -47.69
N ILE A 919 10.75 83.58 -46.56
CA ILE A 919 9.99 84.78 -46.21
C ILE A 919 10.94 85.98 -46.07
N GLN A 920 12.04 85.82 -45.34
CA GLN A 920 13.05 86.88 -45.16
C GLN A 920 13.69 87.32 -46.49
N CYS A 921 14.06 86.37 -47.35
CA CYS A 921 14.63 86.65 -48.67
C CYS A 921 13.62 87.38 -49.56
N SER A 922 12.37 86.92 -49.59
CA SER A 922 11.30 87.54 -50.38
C SER A 922 11.04 88.97 -49.91
N TRP A 923 11.01 89.20 -48.60
CA TRP A 923 10.88 90.54 -48.01
C TRP A 923 12.06 91.45 -48.37
N ARG A 924 13.32 90.96 -48.24
CA ARG A 924 14.53 91.71 -48.59
C ARG A 924 14.59 92.06 -50.09
N VAL A 925 14.16 91.15 -50.96
CA VAL A 925 14.08 91.41 -52.41
C VAL A 925 12.99 92.43 -52.72
N PHE A 926 11.81 92.29 -52.13
CA PHE A 926 10.70 93.24 -52.32
C PHE A 926 11.09 94.66 -51.90
N THR A 927 11.63 94.82 -50.69
CA THR A 927 12.09 96.11 -50.16
C THR A 927 13.21 96.72 -51.01
N SER A 928 14.19 95.93 -51.44
CA SER A 928 15.27 96.42 -52.32
C SER A 928 14.77 96.84 -53.70
N ARG A 929 13.80 96.10 -54.28
CA ARG A 929 13.18 96.47 -55.56
C ARG A 929 12.38 97.76 -55.45
N GLN A 930 11.61 97.92 -54.37
CA GLN A 930 10.84 99.15 -54.13
C GLN A 930 11.78 100.36 -54.04
N TYR A 931 12.87 100.25 -53.28
CA TYR A 931 13.90 101.29 -53.20
C TYR A 931 14.56 101.60 -54.56
N PHE A 932 14.89 100.58 -55.36
CA PHE A 932 15.47 100.79 -56.69
C PHE A 932 14.49 101.49 -57.65
N PHE A 933 13.20 101.15 -57.62
CA PHE A 933 12.18 101.81 -58.42
C PHE A 933 12.05 103.30 -58.08
N GLU A 934 12.02 103.63 -56.79
CA GLU A 934 12.03 105.03 -56.32
C GLU A 934 13.27 105.78 -56.83
N MET A 935 14.46 105.16 -56.73
CA MET A 935 15.71 105.75 -57.23
C MET A 935 15.74 105.92 -58.76
N GLN A 936 15.15 104.99 -59.53
CA GLN A 936 15.06 105.11 -60.99
C GLN A 936 14.15 106.27 -61.42
N LEU A 937 13.03 106.47 -60.72
CA LEU A 937 12.14 107.61 -60.94
C LEU A 937 12.85 108.94 -60.68
N ALA A 938 13.63 109.02 -59.60
CA ALA A 938 14.47 110.18 -59.27
C ALA A 938 15.56 110.44 -60.34
N ARG A 939 16.19 109.38 -60.87
CA ARG A 939 17.18 109.53 -61.96
C ARG A 939 16.56 110.00 -63.28
N ARG A 940 15.38 109.49 -63.65
CA ARG A 940 14.68 109.93 -64.88
C ARG A 940 14.28 111.40 -64.82
N THR A 941 13.76 111.84 -63.68
CA THR A 941 13.41 113.26 -63.48
C THR A 941 14.64 114.18 -63.53
N ALA A 942 15.77 113.77 -62.93
CA ALA A 942 17.03 114.50 -63.03
C ALA A 942 17.58 114.55 -64.48
N ALA A 943 17.51 113.44 -65.22
CA ALA A 943 17.97 113.39 -66.62
C ALA A 943 17.13 114.29 -67.54
N MET A 944 15.80 114.36 -67.34
CA MET A 944 14.95 115.30 -68.10
C MET A 944 15.31 116.76 -67.81
N PHE A 945 15.66 117.09 -66.56
CA PHE A 945 16.13 118.42 -66.20
C PHE A 945 17.44 118.80 -66.89
N ILE A 946 18.41 117.89 -66.90
CA ILE A 946 19.72 118.09 -67.55
C ILE A 946 19.57 118.24 -69.06
N GLN A 947 18.74 117.42 -69.70
CA GLN A 947 18.47 117.51 -71.14
C GLN A 947 17.82 118.84 -71.53
N ARG A 948 16.92 119.36 -70.69
CA ARG A 948 16.32 120.68 -70.88
C ARG A 948 17.39 121.78 -70.83
N ALA A 949 18.24 121.77 -69.80
CA ALA A 949 19.31 122.75 -69.65
C ALA A 949 20.34 122.72 -70.81
N TRP A 950 20.67 121.54 -71.33
CA TRP A 950 21.62 121.42 -72.45
C TRP A 950 21.04 121.93 -73.78
N ARG A 951 19.73 121.76 -74.03
CA ARG A 951 19.08 122.28 -75.24
C ARG A 951 19.01 123.82 -75.25
N ASP A 952 18.81 124.44 -74.08
CA ASP A 952 18.86 125.91 -73.96
C ASP A 952 20.27 126.45 -74.19
N PHE A 953 21.32 125.77 -73.73
CA PHE A 953 22.72 126.16 -73.98
C PHE A 953 23.13 126.09 -75.46
N LYS A 954 22.66 125.08 -76.21
CA LYS A 954 23.04 124.88 -77.62
C LYS A 954 22.50 125.96 -78.58
N ASN A 955 21.40 126.63 -78.24
CA ASN A 955 20.71 127.57 -79.12
C ASN A 955 21.15 129.04 -78.93
N THR A 956 22.19 129.31 -78.15
CA THR A 956 22.71 130.67 -77.92
C THR A 956 24.03 130.86 -78.69
N PRO A 957 24.04 131.50 -79.88
CA PRO A 957 25.26 131.63 -80.69
C PRO A 957 26.28 132.57 -80.05
N VAL A 958 27.51 132.08 -79.90
CA VAL A 958 28.69 132.79 -79.39
C VAL A 958 29.53 133.25 -80.58
N GLY A 959 29.41 134.52 -80.98
CA GLY A 959 30.32 135.16 -81.95
C GLY A 959 29.63 136.15 -82.90
N PRO A 960 30.26 137.29 -83.24
CA PRO A 960 29.70 138.29 -84.15
C PRO A 960 29.60 137.74 -85.58
N THR A 961 28.50 138.07 -86.27
CA THR A 961 28.16 137.61 -87.62
C THR A 961 28.98 138.34 -88.69
N ASP A 962 29.21 137.70 -89.86
CA ASP A 962 30.03 138.21 -90.96
C ASP A 962 29.63 139.62 -91.46
N GLU A 963 28.37 140.03 -91.28
CA GLU A 963 27.86 141.38 -91.60
C GLU A 963 28.44 142.51 -90.72
N GLU A 964 28.84 142.20 -89.47
CA GLU A 964 29.45 143.16 -88.54
C GLU A 964 30.94 143.41 -88.87
N ILE A 965 31.60 142.47 -89.55
CA ILE A 965 32.99 142.57 -90.01
C ILE A 965 33.07 143.44 -91.29
N GLU A 966 32.14 143.26 -92.22
CA GLU A 966 32.13 143.97 -93.51
C GLU A 966 31.80 145.48 -93.34
N SER A 967 30.85 145.79 -92.45
CA SER A 967 30.49 147.18 -92.09
C SER A 967 31.63 147.94 -91.39
N SER A 968 32.51 147.22 -90.69
CA SER A 968 33.70 147.77 -90.04
C SER A 968 34.82 148.09 -91.05
N ILE A 969 34.98 147.27 -92.09
CA ILE A 969 35.96 147.48 -93.18
C ILE A 969 35.64 148.72 -94.02
N ILE A 970 34.37 148.92 -94.40
CA ILE A 970 33.91 150.07 -95.20
C ILE A 970 34.08 151.40 -94.42
N ARG A 971 33.90 151.35 -93.10
CA ARG A 971 34.04 152.51 -92.19
C ARG A 971 35.50 152.97 -92.05
N VAL A 972 36.46 152.06 -92.21
CA VAL A 972 37.91 152.36 -92.22
C VAL A 972 38.36 152.95 -93.58
N GLN A 973 37.87 152.40 -94.70
CA GLN A 973 38.22 152.86 -96.05
C GLN A 973 37.73 154.29 -96.35
N SER A 974 36.54 154.66 -95.86
CA SER A 974 35.99 156.02 -96.03
C SER A 974 36.77 157.09 -95.26
N ARG A 975 37.25 156.78 -94.05
CA ARG A 975 38.10 157.69 -93.25
C ARG A 975 39.47 157.94 -93.89
N TRP A 976 40.04 156.93 -94.56
CA TRP A 976 41.33 157.07 -95.24
C TRP A 976 41.25 157.98 -96.47
N ARG A 977 40.19 157.87 -97.28
CA ARG A 977 39.96 158.75 -98.45
C ARG A 977 39.78 160.23 -98.05
N GLY A 978 39.11 160.50 -96.93
CA GLY A 978 38.93 161.86 -96.41
C GLY A 978 40.22 162.52 -95.88
N LYS A 979 41.23 161.74 -95.47
CA LYS A 979 42.52 162.27 -95.01
C LYS A 979 43.39 162.77 -96.16
N GLN A 980 43.35 162.10 -97.32
CA GLN A 980 44.14 162.47 -98.49
C GLN A 980 43.71 163.80 -99.11
N SER A 981 42.41 164.08 -99.20
CA SER A 981 41.90 165.36 -99.73
C SER A 981 42.26 166.57 -98.86
N ARG A 982 42.42 166.40 -97.54
CA ARG A 982 42.82 167.50 -96.63
C ARG A 982 44.29 167.89 -96.79
N ILE A 983 45.15 166.93 -97.13
CA ILE A 983 46.59 167.17 -97.35
C ILE A 983 46.79 168.02 -98.62
N GLN A 984 46.05 167.74 -99.69
CA GLN A 984 46.11 168.55 -100.93
C GLN A 984 45.63 170.00 -100.74
N TYR A 985 44.65 170.24 -99.87
CA TYR A 985 44.14 171.58 -99.58
C TYR A 985 45.08 172.42 -98.72
N GLN A 986 45.79 171.80 -97.76
CA GLN A 986 46.73 172.50 -96.88
C GLN A 986 47.98 173.00 -97.62
N MET A 987 48.45 172.30 -98.66
CA MET A 987 49.60 172.75 -99.46
C MET A 987 49.27 173.99 -100.33
N TYR A 988 48.01 174.13 -100.76
CA TYR A 988 47.54 175.29 -101.54
C TYR A 988 47.48 176.57 -100.69
N LEU A 989 47.13 176.47 -99.40
CA LEU A 989 47.03 177.61 -98.49
C LEU A 989 48.41 178.18 -98.09
N ALA A 990 49.43 177.32 -97.94
CA ALA A 990 50.78 177.74 -97.59
C ALA A 990 51.46 178.59 -98.69
N ALA A 991 51.04 178.42 -99.95
CA ALA A 991 51.54 179.21 -101.08
C ALA A 991 51.03 180.67 -101.09
N ARG A 992 50.01 181.01 -100.29
CA ARG A 992 49.31 182.29 -100.37
C ARG A 992 49.60 183.23 -99.18
N GLU A 993 49.97 182.69 -98.03
CA GLU A 993 50.16 183.48 -96.80
C GLU A 993 51.51 184.22 -96.69
N GLN A 994 52.49 183.92 -97.55
CA GLN A 994 53.81 184.55 -97.47
C GLN A 994 53.98 185.77 -98.39
N GLU A 995 53.13 185.93 -99.41
CA GLU A 995 53.06 187.16 -100.24
C GLU A 995 52.48 188.37 -99.47
N GLU A 996 51.66 188.15 -98.44
CA GLU A 996 50.90 189.23 -97.79
C GLU A 996 51.61 189.89 -96.59
N ARG A 997 52.72 189.34 -96.08
CA ARG A 997 53.37 189.87 -94.85
C ARG A 997 54.44 190.95 -95.07
N GLU A 998 54.74 191.35 -96.32
CA GLU A 998 55.61 192.50 -96.59
C GLU A 998 54.93 193.87 -96.34
N CYS A 999 53.61 193.95 -96.11
CA CYS A 999 52.92 195.24 -96.10
C CYS A 999 52.10 195.53 -94.82
N LYS A 1000 52.77 196.21 -93.89
CA LYS A 1000 52.28 197.45 -93.23
C LYS A 1000 51.25 197.32 -92.10
N LEU A 1001 51.77 197.42 -90.86
CA LEU A 1001 51.50 198.48 -89.85
C LEU A 1001 52.49 198.21 -88.68
N VAL A 1002 53.66 198.85 -88.47
CA VAL A 1002 53.98 200.29 -88.49
C VAL A 1002 52.74 201.05 -88.11
N SER A 1003 52.53 201.11 -86.80
CA SER A 1003 51.85 202.21 -86.14
C SER A 1003 50.53 202.60 -86.80
N VAL A 1004 49.44 202.16 -86.20
CA VAL A 1004 48.67 203.15 -85.45
C VAL A 1004 47.73 202.46 -84.44
N VAL A 1005 47.18 201.25 -84.62
CA VAL A 1005 45.82 201.01 -85.19
C VAL A 1005 44.69 201.78 -84.45
N LEU A 1006 45.03 202.60 -83.44
CA LEU A 1006 44.25 203.69 -82.83
C LEU A 1006 43.33 204.43 -83.81
N LEU A 1007 42.26 204.92 -83.21
CA LEU A 1007 41.14 205.64 -83.78
C LEU A 1007 40.02 204.73 -84.30
N TYR A 1008 38.82 204.80 -83.76
CA TYR A 1008 38.30 205.69 -82.73
C TYR A 1008 36.81 205.37 -82.65
N LEU A 1009 36.31 205.48 -81.43
CA LEU A 1009 35.07 206.18 -81.14
C LEU A 1009 33.71 205.62 -81.56
N VAL A 1010 32.81 206.02 -80.67
CA VAL A 1010 31.36 206.18 -80.80
C VAL A 1010 30.65 204.87 -80.51
N ARG A 1011 30.46 204.52 -79.22
CA ARG A 1011 29.46 205.13 -78.31
C ARG A 1011 28.07 204.91 -78.91
N LEU A 1012 27.12 204.44 -78.12
CA LEU A 1012 25.83 205.11 -77.90
C LEU A 1012 24.81 204.15 -77.24
N PRO A 1013 23.80 204.73 -76.56
CA PRO A 1013 23.29 204.27 -75.27
C PRO A 1013 21.74 204.21 -75.16
N SER A 1014 21.26 203.48 -74.15
CA SER A 1014 20.15 203.81 -73.22
C SER A 1014 18.68 203.86 -73.74
N PRO A 1015 17.67 203.50 -72.90
CA PRO A 1015 17.59 203.72 -71.44
C PRO A 1015 17.37 202.47 -70.51
N SER A 1016 18.06 202.46 -69.33
CA SER A 1016 17.65 202.12 -67.91
C SER A 1016 16.48 201.13 -67.57
N LEU A 1017 16.44 200.23 -66.54
CA LEU A 1017 17.10 200.05 -65.22
C LEU A 1017 16.84 198.62 -64.57
N PHE A 1018 17.85 197.96 -63.92
CA PHE A 1018 17.86 196.90 -62.84
C PHE A 1018 16.96 195.62 -62.95
N ILE A 1019 17.33 194.38 -62.58
CA ILE A 1019 17.87 193.81 -61.32
C ILE A 1019 18.43 192.41 -61.68
N TYR A 1020 19.68 192.03 -61.45
CA TYR A 1020 20.90 192.77 -61.10
C TYR A 1020 22.00 192.31 -62.07
#